data_AF-A0A4U0X133-F1
#
_entry.id   AF-A0A4U0X133-F1
#
_cell.length_a   1.000
_cell.length_b   1.000
_cell.length_c   1.000
_cell.angle_alpha   90.00
_cell.angle_beta   90.00
_cell.angle_gamma   90.00
#
_symmetry.space_group_name_H-M   'P 1'
#
loop_
_entity.id
_entity.type
_entity.pdbx_description
1 polymer ?
#
loop_
_entity_poly.entity_id
_entity_poly.type
_entity_poly.pdbx_seq_one_letter_code
_entity_poly.pdbx_strand_id
1 'polypeptide(L)'
;MRHTTTDTKDPGKERFSSQALLKWHELSQWQKDNEYLQTGYRQASYSFRRTLKSLRRVHNETVNIWSHIIGAILFSVVPIYMYLEFMPRYKHATTSDVFALAIFFLSVTVLFAFSAGFHTFKSHSPDVAHVTERFDYMGIVLVIWGSTVASDHFGFYCDRNLKQLYATLAAICCGFATMMPVFNTRKGRIVRFAMYSIFGLSAFAGPAHGVKVHGWAAQNQRQSLAYFIGLGIINFTGAAIYAARVPERWFPKKFDIWGASHQILHILVVFGALSHTIGLVKAFDYWILSPKDQGLFLASPSYTLLVSFIFTLSDSIRDTPISAIKAAELDPAVSSVVTVLDDAEALIERCPPADTGGSRFGNKAFRDFVDAVEASLRQWHERLNITDPAAIDEVATYLHHSFGNRTRIDYGSGHELNFMIWLLCLNRLSILKSSTFPSLILVVLPRYLRLMRTIQMTYYLEPAGSHGVWGLDDYQFLPFLFGASQLLHHPVIRPLSIHQPLILEEYAKDYLYLDQVAFVNSVKNVEGLRWHSPMLDDISAAKSWEKVEAGMRRMFVAEVLGKLPVMQHFLFGSLVPAVEGMSTEEELGLEREKDEVAGGEVVVMQDGMKHVHTPNSWGDCCGIKVPSSVGATLETKKRMGGEGLRRVPFD
;
A
#
# COMPACT_ATOMS: atom_id res chain seq x y z
N MET A 1 -9.54 4.51 93.56
CA MET A 1 -10.81 5.22 93.25
C MET A 1 -10.52 6.36 92.28
N ARG A 2 -11.56 7.01 91.73
CA ARG A 2 -11.51 8.01 90.64
C ARG A 2 -10.37 9.05 90.79
N HIS A 3 -9.55 9.20 89.76
CA HIS A 3 -8.85 10.46 89.49
C HIS A 3 -9.73 11.33 88.59
N THR A 4 -9.83 12.62 88.90
CA THR A 4 -10.38 13.64 88.00
C THR A 4 -9.25 14.27 87.19
N THR A 5 -9.35 14.24 85.87
CA THR A 5 -8.48 14.99 84.95
C THR A 5 -9.23 16.17 84.35
N THR A 6 -8.49 17.26 84.09
CA THR A 6 -9.02 18.57 83.67
C THR A 6 -9.28 18.63 82.16
N ASP A 7 -10.35 19.32 81.78
CA ASP A 7 -10.70 19.61 80.38
C ASP A 7 -9.83 20.77 79.83
N THR A 8 -8.72 20.41 79.17
CA THR A 8 -7.85 21.36 78.48
C THR A 8 -8.30 21.57 77.03
N LYS A 9 -8.88 22.74 76.76
CA LYS A 9 -9.26 23.18 75.39
C LYS A 9 -8.06 23.13 74.43
N ASP A 10 -8.15 22.26 73.44
CA ASP A 10 -7.17 22.11 72.35
C ASP A 10 -7.24 23.30 71.35
N PRO A 11 -6.20 24.16 71.24
CA PRO A 11 -6.24 25.40 70.48
C PRO A 11 -5.90 25.17 68.98
N GLY A 12 -6.62 24.25 68.31
CA GLY A 12 -6.28 23.77 66.96
C GLY A 12 -7.39 23.79 65.91
N LYS A 13 -8.58 24.34 66.19
CA LYS A 13 -9.75 24.27 65.29
C LYS A 13 -10.22 25.64 64.78
N GLU A 14 -9.35 26.34 64.06
CA GLU A 14 -9.81 27.39 63.16
C GLU A 14 -10.76 26.82 62.10
N ARG A 15 -11.93 27.45 61.93
CA ARG A 15 -12.92 27.10 60.91
C ARG A 15 -12.48 27.64 59.55
N PHE A 16 -11.44 27.03 58.96
CA PHE A 16 -11.01 27.35 57.60
C PHE A 16 -12.18 27.27 56.61
N SER A 17 -12.41 28.36 55.88
CA SER A 17 -13.49 28.45 54.89
C SER A 17 -13.28 27.43 53.77
N SER A 18 -14.22 26.49 53.64
CA SER A 18 -14.15 25.33 52.73
C SER A 18 -14.34 25.67 51.25
N GLN A 19 -14.16 26.93 50.87
CA GLN A 19 -14.57 27.47 49.57
C GLN A 19 -13.53 28.36 48.86
N ALA A 20 -12.51 28.88 49.56
CA ALA A 20 -11.51 29.74 48.94
C ALA A 20 -10.43 28.95 48.16
N LEU A 21 -10.03 29.47 47.00
CA LEU A 21 -8.81 29.05 46.29
C LEU A 21 -7.60 29.78 46.87
N LEU A 22 -6.45 29.11 46.88
CA LEU A 22 -5.20 29.62 47.45
C LEU A 22 -4.34 30.38 46.43
N LYS A 23 -3.48 31.25 46.97
CA LYS A 23 -2.34 31.89 46.30
C LYS A 23 -1.05 31.12 46.52
N TRP A 24 -0.04 31.33 45.68
CA TRP A 24 1.26 30.65 45.73
C TRP A 24 1.96 30.67 47.10
N HIS A 25 1.90 31.79 47.83
CA HIS A 25 2.53 31.91 49.15
C HIS A 25 1.76 31.17 50.27
N GLU A 26 0.45 30.97 50.09
CA GLU A 26 -0.44 30.24 51.00
C GLU A 26 -0.29 28.70 50.84
N LEU A 27 0.46 28.24 49.83
CA LEU A 27 0.71 26.83 49.57
C LEU A 27 1.73 26.20 50.54
N SER A 28 1.41 24.99 50.99
CA SER A 28 2.38 24.08 51.59
C SER A 28 3.54 23.78 50.62
N GLN A 29 4.74 23.56 51.15
CA GLN A 29 5.96 23.45 50.34
C GLN A 29 5.95 22.25 49.36
N TRP A 30 5.13 21.22 49.62
CA TRP A 30 5.00 20.06 48.72
C TRP A 30 4.07 20.31 47.51
N GLN A 31 3.25 21.37 47.53
CA GLN A 31 2.33 21.73 46.43
C GLN A 31 2.94 22.71 45.40
N LYS A 32 4.13 23.26 45.68
CA LYS A 32 4.80 24.28 44.87
C LYS A 32 5.60 23.67 43.71
N ASP A 33 5.21 23.95 42.46
CA ASP A 33 5.98 23.66 41.22
C ASP A 33 6.23 24.91 40.35
N ASN A 34 5.22 25.76 40.13
CA ASN A 34 5.31 26.90 39.21
C ASN A 34 5.21 28.25 39.93
N GLU A 35 6.35 28.86 40.21
CA GLU A 35 6.45 30.18 40.86
C GLU A 35 5.80 31.34 40.07
N TYR A 36 5.59 31.16 38.76
CA TYR A 36 4.97 32.17 37.88
C TYR A 36 3.44 32.14 37.91
N LEU A 37 2.82 31.02 38.32
CA LEU A 37 1.38 30.91 38.52
C LEU A 37 1.07 31.31 39.97
N GLN A 38 0.35 32.42 40.17
CA GLN A 38 0.29 33.06 41.50
C GLN A 38 -1.00 32.76 42.28
N THR A 39 -2.06 32.31 41.60
CA THR A 39 -3.43 32.20 42.14
C THR A 39 -4.14 30.92 41.66
N GLY A 40 -5.38 30.72 42.13
CA GLY A 40 -6.27 29.67 41.62
C GLY A 40 -5.98 28.25 42.12
N TYR A 41 -5.16 28.08 43.16
CA TYR A 41 -4.78 26.77 43.68
C TYR A 41 -5.86 26.13 44.57
N ARG A 42 -5.89 24.79 44.61
CA ARG A 42 -6.74 24.01 45.52
C ARG A 42 -6.05 23.75 46.86
N GLN A 43 -6.80 23.93 47.96
CA GLN A 43 -6.41 23.51 49.30
C GLN A 43 -6.12 21.99 49.36
N ALA A 44 -5.19 21.57 50.23
CA ALA A 44 -4.91 20.16 50.48
C ALA A 44 -6.14 19.48 51.13
N SER A 45 -6.72 18.49 50.44
CA SER A 45 -8.05 17.98 50.76
C SER A 45 -8.05 16.82 51.76
N TYR A 46 -6.97 16.02 51.77
CA TYR A 46 -6.82 14.73 52.45
C TYR A 46 -8.04 13.79 52.28
N SER A 47 -8.77 13.91 51.16
CA SER A 47 -9.95 13.08 50.90
C SER A 47 -10.33 13.04 49.41
N PHE A 48 -10.29 11.85 48.81
CA PHE A 48 -10.68 11.61 47.42
C PHE A 48 -12.06 12.20 47.06
N ARG A 49 -13.07 12.07 47.94
CA ARG A 49 -14.41 12.65 47.75
C ARG A 49 -14.39 14.18 47.70
N ARG A 50 -13.56 14.84 48.50
CA ARG A 50 -13.39 16.31 48.47
C ARG A 50 -12.66 16.73 47.19
N THR A 51 -11.63 15.98 46.79
CA THR A 51 -10.88 16.24 45.55
C THR A 51 -11.78 16.13 44.31
N LEU A 52 -12.57 15.06 44.17
CA LEU A 52 -13.52 14.94 43.05
C LEU A 52 -14.59 16.05 43.07
N LYS A 53 -15.07 16.45 44.26
CA LYS A 53 -16.00 17.59 44.38
C LYS A 53 -15.38 18.92 43.97
N SER A 54 -14.06 19.08 44.02
CA SER A 54 -13.36 20.31 43.58
C SER A 54 -13.40 20.54 42.07
N LEU A 55 -13.56 19.48 41.27
CA LEU A 55 -13.60 19.53 39.80
C LEU A 55 -14.80 20.35 39.24
N ARG A 56 -15.81 20.61 40.08
CA ARG A 56 -16.98 21.45 39.75
C ARG A 56 -16.70 22.96 39.89
N ARG A 57 -15.43 23.37 40.06
CA ARG A 57 -15.00 24.77 40.15
C ARG A 57 -13.85 25.01 39.18
N VAL A 58 -13.77 26.22 38.63
CA VAL A 58 -12.62 26.68 37.86
C VAL A 58 -11.46 26.94 38.82
N HIS A 59 -10.29 26.39 38.51
CA HIS A 59 -9.03 26.49 39.25
C HIS A 59 -7.87 26.29 38.27
N ASN A 60 -6.63 26.54 38.68
CA ASN A 60 -5.47 26.49 37.77
C ASN A 60 -5.25 25.14 37.07
N GLU A 61 -5.56 24.02 37.74
CA GLU A 61 -5.52 22.68 37.13
C GLU A 61 -6.72 22.35 36.22
N THR A 62 -7.74 23.21 36.05
CA THR A 62 -8.99 22.85 35.37
C THR A 62 -8.76 22.49 33.91
N VAL A 63 -7.98 23.29 33.18
CA VAL A 63 -7.66 23.01 31.77
C VAL A 63 -6.90 21.69 31.64
N ASN A 64 -5.85 21.48 32.46
CA ASN A 64 -5.05 20.25 32.43
C ASN A 64 -5.95 19.00 32.57
N ILE A 65 -6.82 18.98 33.59
CA ILE A 65 -7.72 17.85 33.83
C ILE A 65 -8.66 17.61 32.64
N TRP A 66 -9.30 18.64 32.11
CA TRP A 66 -10.24 18.47 31.00
C TRP A 66 -9.55 18.15 29.66
N SER A 67 -8.38 18.73 29.36
CA SER A 67 -7.61 18.36 28.16
C SER A 67 -7.19 16.89 28.18
N HIS A 68 -6.82 16.37 29.35
CA HIS A 68 -6.48 14.96 29.48
C HIS A 68 -7.69 14.03 29.45
N ILE A 69 -8.81 14.39 30.10
CA ILE A 69 -10.04 13.59 30.03
C ILE A 69 -10.55 13.52 28.58
N ILE A 70 -10.56 14.64 27.85
CA ILE A 70 -10.95 14.69 26.44
C ILE A 70 -9.96 13.87 25.59
N GLY A 71 -8.65 14.01 25.81
CA GLY A 71 -7.63 13.20 25.12
C GLY A 71 -7.79 11.70 25.36
N ALA A 72 -7.99 11.27 26.60
CA ALA A 72 -8.20 9.87 26.96
C ALA A 72 -9.48 9.31 26.32
N ILE A 73 -10.58 10.06 26.32
CA ILE A 73 -11.83 9.66 25.65
C ILE A 73 -11.61 9.57 24.13
N LEU A 74 -10.99 10.59 23.52
CA LEU A 74 -10.73 10.63 22.08
C LEU A 74 -9.92 9.41 21.63
N PHE A 75 -8.77 9.14 22.26
CA PHE A 75 -7.92 8.01 21.90
C PHE A 75 -8.41 6.64 22.43
N SER A 76 -9.47 6.61 23.24
CA SER A 76 -10.25 5.38 23.50
C SER A 76 -11.33 5.14 22.43
N VAL A 77 -11.95 6.19 21.90
CA VAL A 77 -13.06 6.09 20.93
C VAL A 77 -12.56 5.96 19.50
N VAL A 78 -11.49 6.66 19.10
CA VAL A 78 -10.87 6.54 17.77
C VAL A 78 -10.51 5.09 17.39
N PRO A 79 -9.82 4.28 18.21
CA PRO A 79 -9.55 2.88 17.85
C PRO A 79 -10.83 2.03 17.80
N ILE A 80 -11.88 2.35 18.56
CA ILE A 80 -13.17 1.65 18.47
C ILE A 80 -13.89 2.02 17.17
N TYR A 81 -13.87 3.30 16.77
CA TYR A 81 -14.40 3.77 15.49
C TYR A 81 -13.62 3.15 14.30
N MET A 82 -12.30 3.09 14.38
CA MET A 82 -11.49 2.35 13.40
C MET A 82 -11.81 0.85 13.41
N TYR A 83 -12.00 0.23 14.58
CA TYR A 83 -12.37 -1.18 14.65
C TYR A 83 -13.79 -1.46 14.12
N LEU A 84 -14.75 -0.53 14.26
CA LEU A 84 -16.13 -0.74 13.82
C LEU A 84 -16.41 -0.30 12.38
N GLU A 85 -15.74 0.73 11.87
CA GLU A 85 -15.95 1.26 10.51
C GLU A 85 -14.82 0.89 9.53
N PHE A 86 -13.58 0.72 10.01
CA PHE A 86 -12.42 0.39 9.15
C PHE A 86 -12.08 -1.11 9.14
N MET A 87 -12.19 -1.88 10.23
CA MET A 87 -11.95 -3.35 10.14
C MET A 87 -12.92 -4.11 9.23
N PRO A 88 -14.21 -3.73 9.06
CA PRO A 88 -15.06 -4.32 8.03
C PRO A 88 -14.58 -4.06 6.59
N ARG A 89 -13.76 -3.01 6.40
CA ARG A 89 -13.05 -2.67 5.17
C ARG A 89 -11.72 -3.44 5.06
N TYR A 90 -11.00 -3.61 6.17
CA TYR A 90 -9.67 -4.26 6.24
C TYR A 90 -9.76 -5.69 6.80
N LYS A 91 -10.45 -6.58 6.08
CA LYS A 91 -10.67 -7.99 6.50
C LYS A 91 -9.41 -8.83 6.67
N HIS A 92 -8.26 -8.34 6.20
CA HIS A 92 -6.97 -9.05 6.18
C HIS A 92 -5.91 -8.40 7.08
N ALA A 93 -6.23 -7.33 7.81
CA ALA A 93 -5.33 -6.75 8.80
C ALA A 93 -4.91 -7.83 9.81
N THR A 94 -3.61 -8.11 9.92
CA THR A 94 -3.14 -9.24 10.72
C THR A 94 -3.33 -8.96 12.21
N THR A 95 -3.31 -10.03 13.02
CA THR A 95 -3.29 -9.88 14.47
C THR A 95 -2.08 -9.07 14.96
N SER A 96 -0.99 -9.00 14.18
CA SER A 96 0.17 -8.14 14.49
C SER A 96 -0.12 -6.65 14.23
N ASP A 97 -0.86 -6.31 13.18
CA ASP A 97 -1.19 -4.92 12.84
C ASP A 97 -2.19 -4.33 13.83
N VAL A 98 -3.24 -5.10 14.13
CA VAL A 98 -4.21 -4.78 15.17
C VAL A 98 -3.51 -4.62 16.53
N PHE A 99 -2.51 -5.45 16.84
CA PHE A 99 -1.75 -5.36 18.08
C PHE A 99 -0.79 -4.16 18.12
N ALA A 100 -0.11 -3.83 17.02
CA ALA A 100 0.76 -2.65 16.91
C ALA A 100 -0.03 -1.35 17.06
N LEU A 101 -1.17 -1.23 16.36
CA LEU A 101 -2.09 -0.10 16.49
C LEU A 101 -2.71 -0.04 17.89
N ALA A 102 -3.13 -1.18 18.47
CA ALA A 102 -3.66 -1.23 19.82
C ALA A 102 -2.63 -0.81 20.88
N ILE A 103 -1.35 -1.19 20.72
CA ILE A 103 -0.25 -0.71 21.58
C ILE A 103 -0.13 0.81 21.51
N PHE A 104 -0.14 1.40 20.31
CA PHE A 104 -0.10 2.85 20.15
C PHE A 104 -1.30 3.52 20.85
N PHE A 105 -2.54 3.18 20.47
CA PHE A 105 -3.74 3.82 21.04
C PHE A 105 -3.89 3.60 22.54
N LEU A 106 -3.54 2.42 23.05
CA LEU A 106 -3.51 2.13 24.50
C LEU A 106 -2.46 3.00 25.20
N SER A 107 -1.25 3.14 24.64
CA SER A 107 -0.19 3.94 25.25
C SER A 107 -0.56 5.43 25.32
N VAL A 108 -1.19 5.99 24.28
CA VAL A 108 -1.72 7.35 24.25
C VAL A 108 -2.87 7.51 25.26
N THR A 109 -3.78 6.54 25.34
CA THR A 109 -4.89 6.55 26.31
C THR A 109 -4.38 6.48 27.75
N VAL A 110 -3.39 5.63 28.04
CA VAL A 110 -2.79 5.46 29.36
C VAL A 110 -2.03 6.73 29.79
N LEU A 111 -1.28 7.37 28.89
CA LEU A 111 -0.68 8.69 29.10
C LEU A 111 -1.74 9.70 29.57
N PHE A 112 -2.80 9.88 28.79
CA PHE A 112 -3.85 10.85 29.13
C PHE A 112 -4.60 10.49 30.43
N ALA A 113 -4.88 9.20 30.67
CA ALA A 113 -5.54 8.74 31.89
C ALA A 113 -4.69 8.96 33.15
N PHE A 114 -3.39 8.63 33.11
CA PHE A 114 -2.47 8.85 34.22
C PHE A 114 -2.28 10.35 34.51
N SER A 115 -2.14 11.18 33.48
CA SER A 115 -1.99 12.62 33.63
C SER A 115 -3.27 13.28 34.16
N ALA A 116 -4.45 12.87 33.68
CA ALA A 116 -5.75 13.26 34.27
C ALA A 116 -5.85 12.87 35.76
N GLY A 117 -5.35 11.68 36.12
CA GLY A 117 -5.25 11.20 37.49
C GLY A 117 -4.35 12.08 38.37
N PHE A 118 -3.14 12.37 37.91
CA PHE A 118 -2.22 13.29 38.60
C PHE A 118 -2.85 14.66 38.79
N HIS A 119 -3.26 15.33 37.71
CA HIS A 119 -3.84 16.67 37.79
C HIS A 119 -5.12 16.69 38.65
N THR A 120 -5.91 15.62 38.67
CA THR A 120 -7.03 15.47 39.62
C THR A 120 -6.54 15.41 41.08
N PHE A 121 -5.64 14.47 41.40
CA PHE A 121 -5.26 14.14 42.78
C PHE A 121 -4.09 14.94 43.37
N LYS A 122 -3.46 15.84 42.59
CA LYS A 122 -2.38 16.77 43.00
C LYS A 122 -2.67 17.59 44.27
N SER A 123 -3.94 17.82 44.62
CA SER A 123 -4.37 18.50 45.85
C SER A 123 -4.90 17.57 46.95
N HIS A 124 -4.61 16.27 46.91
CA HIS A 124 -5.06 15.32 47.92
C HIS A 124 -4.18 15.35 49.18
N SER A 125 -2.99 14.76 49.10
CA SER A 125 -1.98 14.64 50.16
C SER A 125 -0.59 14.46 49.50
N PRO A 126 0.53 14.66 50.22
CA PRO A 126 1.88 14.55 49.64
C PRO A 126 2.12 13.23 48.92
N ASP A 127 1.74 12.12 49.55
CA ASP A 127 2.03 10.76 49.10
C ASP A 127 1.21 10.41 47.85
N VAL A 128 -0.09 10.74 47.85
CA VAL A 128 -0.98 10.51 46.71
C VAL A 128 -0.56 11.38 45.53
N ALA A 129 -0.17 12.64 45.75
CA ALA A 129 0.33 13.51 44.69
C ALA A 129 1.67 13.01 44.11
N HIS A 130 2.57 12.48 44.94
CA HIS A 130 3.85 11.92 44.50
C HIS A 130 3.70 10.56 43.79
N VAL A 131 2.77 9.71 44.22
CA VAL A 131 2.45 8.44 43.55
C VAL A 131 1.81 8.71 42.19
N THR A 132 0.87 9.66 42.08
CA THR A 132 0.27 9.99 40.77
C THR A 132 1.23 10.77 39.86
N GLU A 133 2.12 11.61 40.40
CA GLU A 133 3.24 12.24 39.64
C GLU A 133 4.13 11.17 38.97
N ARG A 134 4.36 10.01 39.61
CA ARG A 134 5.11 8.89 39.01
C ARG A 134 4.34 8.20 37.88
N PHE A 135 3.02 8.05 38.00
CA PHE A 135 2.20 7.49 36.91
C PHE A 135 2.12 8.44 35.71
N ASP A 136 2.02 9.75 35.93
CA ASP A 136 2.10 10.77 34.87
C ASP A 136 3.40 10.64 34.05
N TYR A 137 4.55 10.58 34.74
CA TYR A 137 5.86 10.33 34.12
C TYR A 137 5.97 8.95 33.44
N MET A 138 5.35 7.90 33.99
CA MET A 138 5.28 6.57 33.38
C MET A 138 4.56 6.62 32.02
N GLY A 139 3.47 7.40 31.93
CA GLY A 139 2.71 7.59 30.69
C GLY A 139 3.56 8.16 29.54
N ILE A 140 4.47 9.09 29.84
CA ILE A 140 5.39 9.68 28.85
C ILE A 140 6.34 8.63 28.27
N VAL A 141 6.84 7.72 29.11
CA VAL A 141 7.73 6.63 28.66
C VAL A 141 6.94 5.63 27.81
N LEU A 142 5.74 5.25 28.24
CA LEU A 142 4.88 4.30 27.54
C LEU A 142 4.43 4.79 26.15
N VAL A 143 4.08 6.08 25.99
CA VAL A 143 3.64 6.61 24.69
C VAL A 143 4.78 6.71 23.67
N ILE A 144 6.00 7.03 24.11
CA ILE A 144 7.19 7.03 23.24
C ILE A 144 7.46 5.60 22.78
N TRP A 145 7.45 4.63 23.70
CA TRP A 145 7.59 3.21 23.36
C TRP A 145 6.50 2.73 22.39
N GLY A 146 5.23 2.98 22.68
CA GLY A 146 4.12 2.51 21.84
C GLY A 146 4.09 3.13 20.43
N SER A 147 4.46 4.41 20.31
CA SER A 147 4.63 5.06 18.99
C SER A 147 5.83 4.50 18.23
N THR A 148 6.92 4.17 18.92
CA THR A 148 8.12 3.55 18.30
C THR A 148 7.79 2.16 17.78
N VAL A 149 7.13 1.31 18.59
CA VAL A 149 6.72 -0.05 18.20
C VAL A 149 5.77 -0.04 17.01
N ALA A 150 4.83 0.91 16.94
CA ALA A 150 3.97 1.06 15.77
C ALA A 150 4.76 1.51 14.53
N SER A 151 5.58 2.56 14.64
CA SER A 151 6.36 3.08 13.50
C SER A 151 7.35 2.05 12.94
N ASP A 152 8.09 1.34 13.79
CA ASP A 152 9.05 0.31 13.37
C ASP A 152 8.37 -0.96 12.83
N HIS A 153 7.15 -1.28 13.28
CA HIS A 153 6.39 -2.43 12.75
C HIS A 153 6.04 -2.27 11.28
N PHE A 154 5.56 -1.08 10.88
CA PHE A 154 5.28 -0.74 9.48
C PHE A 154 6.57 -0.38 8.72
N GLY A 155 7.47 0.39 9.34
CA GLY A 155 8.75 0.83 8.75
C GLY A 155 9.72 -0.31 8.41
N PHE A 156 9.63 -1.45 9.09
CA PHE A 156 10.37 -2.67 8.80
C PHE A 156 9.43 -3.88 8.57
N TYR A 157 8.30 -3.68 7.88
CA TYR A 157 7.28 -4.72 7.75
C TYR A 157 7.83 -6.06 7.20
N CYS A 158 8.59 -6.00 6.10
CA CYS A 158 9.23 -7.17 5.47
C CYS A 158 10.53 -7.62 6.18
N ASP A 159 11.27 -6.73 6.86
CA ASP A 159 12.50 -7.10 7.56
C ASP A 159 12.22 -7.50 9.02
N ARG A 160 11.96 -8.81 9.20
CA ARG A 160 11.71 -9.40 10.52
C ARG A 160 12.87 -9.21 11.51
N ASN A 161 14.12 -9.12 11.04
CA ASN A 161 15.29 -8.99 11.91
C ASN A 161 15.41 -7.57 12.44
N LEU A 162 15.30 -6.56 11.57
CA LEU A 162 15.31 -5.14 11.98
C LEU A 162 14.08 -4.80 12.82
N LYS A 163 12.89 -5.30 12.45
CA LYS A 163 11.66 -5.14 13.23
C LYS A 163 11.79 -5.69 14.65
N GLN A 164 12.33 -6.91 14.82
CA GLN A 164 12.58 -7.49 16.14
C GLN A 164 13.69 -6.75 16.92
N LEU A 165 14.76 -6.32 16.25
CA LEU A 165 15.85 -5.56 16.86
C LEU A 165 15.35 -4.24 17.45
N TYR A 166 14.67 -3.40 16.65
CA TYR A 166 14.22 -2.08 17.11
C TYR A 166 13.10 -2.18 18.15
N ALA A 167 12.13 -3.09 18.00
CA ALA A 167 11.11 -3.31 19.03
C ALA A 167 11.72 -3.78 20.37
N THR A 168 12.75 -4.64 20.33
CA THR A 168 13.47 -5.10 21.52
C THR A 168 14.29 -3.97 22.17
N LEU A 169 15.00 -3.17 21.37
CA LEU A 169 15.74 -2.00 21.86
C LEU A 169 14.79 -0.97 22.50
N ALA A 170 13.66 -0.68 21.86
CA ALA A 170 12.64 0.21 22.40
C ALA A 170 12.08 -0.29 23.74
N ALA A 171 11.80 -1.59 23.86
CA ALA A 171 11.34 -2.20 25.10
C ALA A 171 12.41 -2.15 26.21
N ILE A 172 13.69 -2.39 25.88
CA ILE A 172 14.82 -2.28 26.81
C ILE A 172 15.00 -0.83 27.29
N CYS A 173 14.99 0.14 26.38
CA CYS A 173 15.11 1.56 26.72
C CYS A 173 13.92 2.05 27.57
N CYS A 174 12.69 1.59 27.27
CA CYS A 174 11.52 1.81 28.11
C CYS A 174 11.74 1.23 29.53
N GLY A 175 12.15 -0.03 29.64
CA GLY A 175 12.44 -0.69 30.91
C GLY A 175 13.47 0.08 31.74
N PHE A 176 14.62 0.42 31.15
CA PHE A 176 15.64 1.21 31.83
C PHE A 176 15.12 2.58 32.27
N ALA A 177 14.41 3.31 31.41
CA ALA A 177 13.82 4.61 31.76
C ALA A 177 12.92 4.49 33.00
N THR A 178 11.96 3.56 33.01
CA THR A 178 11.04 3.38 34.16
C THR A 178 11.75 3.09 35.49
N MET A 179 12.94 2.47 35.46
CA MET A 179 13.73 2.12 36.64
C MET A 179 14.75 3.18 37.07
N MET A 180 15.01 4.22 36.27
CA MET A 180 16.07 5.20 36.57
C MET A 180 15.79 5.97 37.87
N PRO A 181 16.75 6.08 38.82
CA PRO A 181 16.57 6.80 40.09
C PRO A 181 16.12 8.26 39.96
N VAL A 182 16.39 8.92 38.82
CA VAL A 182 15.91 10.28 38.52
C VAL A 182 14.38 10.38 38.65
N PHE A 183 13.61 9.39 38.18
CA PHE A 183 12.15 9.34 38.29
C PHE A 183 11.66 9.24 39.74
N ASN A 184 12.52 8.79 40.66
CA ASN A 184 12.23 8.75 42.09
C ASN A 184 12.50 10.10 42.80
N THR A 185 12.99 11.13 42.09
CA THR A 185 13.42 12.40 42.70
C THR A 185 12.76 13.63 42.07
N ARG A 186 12.32 14.58 42.92
CA ARG A 186 11.68 15.82 42.44
C ARG A 186 12.63 16.81 41.76
N LYS A 187 13.92 16.78 42.08
CA LYS A 187 14.89 17.82 41.68
C LYS A 187 15.26 17.69 40.18
N GLY A 188 15.32 18.84 39.48
CA GLY A 188 15.85 18.92 38.12
C GLY A 188 14.80 18.77 36.99
N ARG A 189 13.96 19.79 36.75
CA ARG A 189 13.07 19.86 35.57
C ARG A 189 13.85 19.74 34.24
N ILE A 190 15.02 20.38 34.16
CA ILE A 190 15.93 20.33 33.00
C ILE A 190 16.46 18.91 32.78
N VAL A 191 16.80 18.18 33.85
CA VAL A 191 17.25 16.77 33.77
C VAL A 191 16.14 15.89 33.19
N ARG A 192 14.89 16.05 33.66
CA ARG A 192 13.74 15.32 33.10
C ARG A 192 13.48 15.67 31.64
N PHE A 193 13.55 16.96 31.27
CA PHE A 193 13.42 17.41 29.87
C PHE A 193 14.50 16.80 28.96
N ALA A 194 15.78 16.85 29.36
CA ALA A 194 16.88 16.28 28.60
C ALA A 194 16.74 14.75 28.43
N MET A 195 16.39 14.05 29.51
CA MET A 195 16.16 12.60 29.54
C MET A 195 15.03 12.18 28.59
N TYR A 196 13.85 12.83 28.66
CA TYR A 196 12.76 12.54 27.72
C TYR A 196 13.10 12.95 26.28
N SER A 197 13.88 14.01 26.06
CA SER A 197 14.33 14.40 24.73
C SER A 197 15.28 13.36 24.12
N ILE A 198 16.22 12.82 24.91
CA ILE A 198 17.14 11.76 24.47
C ILE A 198 16.36 10.47 24.15
N PHE A 199 15.40 10.09 24.99
CA PHE A 199 14.56 8.91 24.71
C PHE A 199 13.67 9.13 23.48
N GLY A 200 13.04 10.29 23.34
CA GLY A 200 12.27 10.66 22.14
C GLY A 200 13.12 10.71 20.86
N LEU A 201 14.39 11.13 20.94
CA LEU A 201 15.32 11.07 19.81
C LEU A 201 15.71 9.62 19.44
N SER A 202 15.80 8.71 20.42
CA SER A 202 16.10 7.29 20.15
C SER A 202 15.01 6.58 19.33
N ALA A 203 13.75 7.04 19.40
CA ALA A 203 12.66 6.55 18.56
C ALA A 203 12.86 6.80 17.06
N PHE A 204 13.74 7.72 16.66
CA PHE A 204 14.09 7.98 15.26
C PHE A 204 15.23 7.10 14.74
N ALA A 205 15.87 6.27 15.59
CA ALA A 205 16.99 5.42 15.19
C ALA A 205 16.60 4.32 14.18
N GLY A 206 15.43 3.71 14.38
CA GLY A 206 14.82 2.77 13.41
C GLY A 206 14.49 3.48 12.09
N PRO A 207 13.63 4.52 12.10
CA PRO A 207 13.31 5.31 10.91
C PRO A 207 14.51 5.83 10.12
N ALA A 208 15.57 6.32 10.79
CA ALA A 208 16.80 6.77 10.13
C ALA A 208 17.59 5.63 9.47
N HIS A 209 17.60 4.44 10.06
CA HIS A 209 18.19 3.26 9.42
C HIS A 209 17.35 2.80 8.23
N GLY A 210 16.02 2.82 8.34
CA GLY A 210 15.11 2.55 7.22
C GLY A 210 15.36 3.47 6.02
N VAL A 211 15.53 4.78 6.24
CA VAL A 211 15.89 5.74 5.17
C VAL A 211 17.25 5.41 4.55
N LYS A 212 18.22 4.91 5.33
CA LYS A 212 19.54 4.51 4.81
C LYS A 212 19.49 3.24 3.94
N VAL A 213 18.58 2.31 4.23
CA VAL A 213 18.46 1.03 3.52
C VAL A 213 17.48 1.10 2.34
N HIS A 214 16.39 1.85 2.47
CA HIS A 214 15.29 1.88 1.49
C HIS A 214 15.12 3.24 0.77
N GLY A 215 15.88 4.26 1.17
CA GLY A 215 15.75 5.62 0.64
C GLY A 215 14.55 6.38 1.24
N TRP A 216 14.56 7.71 1.09
CA TRP A 216 13.52 8.57 1.69
C TRP A 216 12.12 8.29 1.15
N ALA A 217 11.95 8.11 -0.16
CA ALA A 217 10.62 7.96 -0.78
C ALA A 217 9.89 6.70 -0.28
N ALA A 218 10.51 5.52 -0.44
CA ALA A 218 9.93 4.26 0.01
C ALA A 218 9.76 4.21 1.54
N GLN A 219 10.70 4.75 2.32
CA GLN A 219 10.55 4.78 3.78
C GLN A 219 9.49 5.80 4.24
N ASN A 220 9.27 6.88 3.50
CA ASN A 220 8.17 7.80 3.77
C ASN A 220 6.80 7.18 3.42
N GLN A 221 6.72 6.35 2.38
CA GLN A 221 5.52 5.60 2.05
C GLN A 221 5.19 4.57 3.16
N ARG A 222 6.13 3.65 3.45
CA ARG A 222 5.93 2.50 4.38
C ARG A 222 5.56 2.84 5.83
N GLN A 223 5.87 4.03 6.33
CA GLN A 223 5.57 4.43 7.72
C GLN A 223 5.14 5.89 7.87
N SER A 224 4.74 6.56 6.78
CA SER A 224 4.37 7.99 6.80
C SER A 224 5.39 8.87 7.53
N LEU A 225 6.68 8.71 7.17
CA LEU A 225 7.82 9.28 7.92
C LEU A 225 7.70 10.78 8.20
N ALA A 226 7.17 11.57 7.26
CA ALA A 226 6.90 13.00 7.45
C ALA A 226 5.93 13.28 8.62
N TYR A 227 4.92 12.44 8.83
CA TYR A 227 3.96 12.57 9.95
C TYR A 227 4.58 12.14 11.29
N PHE A 228 5.50 11.17 11.30
CA PHE A 228 6.26 10.76 12.49
C PHE A 228 7.30 11.82 12.90
N ILE A 229 7.96 12.45 11.92
CA ILE A 229 8.81 13.63 12.14
C ILE A 229 7.96 14.82 12.64
N GLY A 230 6.75 15.00 12.09
CA GLY A 230 5.77 15.98 12.56
C GLY A 230 5.40 15.79 14.05
N LEU A 231 5.07 14.56 14.46
CA LEU A 231 4.88 14.17 15.87
C LEU A 231 6.08 14.61 16.73
N GLY A 232 7.31 14.29 16.29
CA GLY A 232 8.53 14.65 17.00
C GLY A 232 8.70 16.17 17.19
N ILE A 233 8.55 16.94 16.11
CA ILE A 233 8.68 18.41 16.13
C ILE A 233 7.62 19.04 17.05
N ILE A 234 6.35 18.65 16.90
CA ILE A 234 5.24 19.19 17.69
C ILE A 234 5.45 18.93 19.19
N ASN A 235 5.79 17.69 19.55
CA ASN A 235 6.00 17.30 20.94
C ASN A 235 7.25 17.96 21.55
N PHE A 236 8.35 18.06 20.80
CA PHE A 236 9.57 18.74 21.26
C PHE A 236 9.33 20.23 21.50
N THR A 237 8.62 20.91 20.59
CA THR A 237 8.22 22.31 20.77
C THR A 237 7.37 22.51 22.02
N GLY A 238 6.37 21.64 22.26
CA GLY A 238 5.58 21.69 23.49
C GLY A 238 6.41 21.47 24.75
N ALA A 239 7.34 20.51 24.73
CA ALA A 239 8.24 20.23 25.85
C ALA A 239 9.20 21.40 26.15
N ALA A 240 9.70 22.09 25.12
CA ALA A 240 10.55 23.27 25.24
C ALA A 240 9.79 24.48 25.83
N ILE A 241 8.55 24.74 25.38
CA ILE A 241 7.66 25.77 25.93
C ILE A 241 7.42 25.53 27.43
N TYR A 242 7.09 24.28 27.80
CA TYR A 242 6.90 23.86 29.19
C TYR A 242 8.18 23.96 30.04
N ALA A 243 9.35 23.62 29.49
CA ALA A 243 10.62 23.78 30.19
C ALA A 243 10.94 25.27 30.46
N ALA A 244 10.63 26.15 29.51
CA ALA A 244 10.83 27.60 29.61
C ALA A 244 9.80 28.32 30.51
N ARG A 245 8.65 27.70 30.78
CA ARG A 245 7.48 28.26 31.50
C ARG A 245 6.93 29.54 30.86
N VAL A 246 6.88 29.56 29.53
CA VAL A 246 6.31 30.63 28.70
C VAL A 246 4.88 30.22 28.28
N PRO A 247 3.85 31.08 28.38
CA PRO A 247 3.91 32.53 28.59
C PRO A 247 3.80 33.02 30.04
N GLU A 248 3.54 32.17 31.04
CA GLU A 248 3.26 32.64 32.41
C GLU A 248 4.45 33.40 33.04
N ARG A 249 5.69 33.06 32.68
CA ARG A 249 6.90 33.77 33.09
C ARG A 249 7.01 35.21 32.56
N TRP A 250 6.41 35.50 31.41
CA TRP A 250 6.41 36.85 30.81
C TRP A 250 5.22 37.68 31.28
N PHE A 251 4.09 37.05 31.59
CA PHE A 251 2.86 37.73 32.02
C PHE A 251 2.26 37.04 33.26
N PRO A 252 2.82 37.28 34.47
CA PRO A 252 2.30 36.72 35.71
C PRO A 252 0.82 37.05 35.92
N LYS A 253 0.06 36.17 36.59
CA LYS A 253 -1.40 36.24 36.81
C LYS A 253 -2.26 36.11 35.56
N LYS A 254 -1.83 36.58 34.39
CA LYS A 254 -2.61 36.53 33.15
C LYS A 254 -2.92 35.09 32.69
N PHE A 255 -1.96 34.19 32.89
CA PHE A 255 -2.04 32.79 32.46
C PHE A 255 -2.23 31.80 33.64
N ASP A 256 -2.66 32.28 34.81
CA ASP A 256 -2.83 31.47 36.03
C ASP A 256 -3.86 30.33 35.89
N ILE A 257 -4.83 30.48 34.99
CA ILE A 257 -5.93 29.51 34.77
C ILE A 257 -5.98 29.01 33.32
N TRP A 258 -5.72 29.88 32.35
CA TRP A 258 -5.85 29.58 30.91
C TRP A 258 -4.58 29.97 30.16
N GLY A 259 -4.10 29.12 29.26
CA GLY A 259 -2.95 29.38 28.39
C GLY A 259 -1.58 29.25 29.05
N ALA A 260 -1.46 28.55 30.19
CA ALA A 260 -0.17 28.25 30.82
C ALA A 260 0.68 27.30 29.94
N SER A 261 2.01 27.37 30.03
CA SER A 261 2.96 26.54 29.28
C SER A 261 2.65 25.03 29.32
N HIS A 262 2.25 24.54 30.50
CA HIS A 262 1.87 23.15 30.77
C HIS A 262 0.60 22.73 30.01
N GLN A 263 -0.36 23.65 29.85
CA GLN A 263 -1.59 23.43 29.07
C GLN A 263 -1.28 23.41 27.56
N ILE A 264 -0.40 24.29 27.09
CA ILE A 264 0.06 24.35 25.69
C ILE A 264 0.76 23.04 25.31
N LEU A 265 1.63 22.50 26.17
CA LEU A 265 2.24 21.18 26.00
C LEU A 265 1.18 20.09 25.75
N HIS A 266 0.13 20.01 26.57
CA HIS A 266 -0.90 18.97 26.42
C HIS A 266 -1.69 19.08 25.12
N ILE A 267 -2.02 20.31 24.70
CA ILE A 267 -2.70 20.57 23.42
C ILE A 267 -1.80 20.12 22.25
N LEU A 268 -0.50 20.44 22.30
CA LEU A 268 0.45 20.00 21.27
C LEU A 268 0.62 18.47 21.27
N VAL A 269 0.64 17.79 22.42
CA VAL A 269 0.68 16.32 22.49
C VAL A 269 -0.55 15.66 21.86
N VAL A 270 -1.75 16.26 22.01
CA VAL A 270 -2.95 15.79 21.27
C VAL A 270 -2.74 15.95 19.76
N PHE A 271 -2.26 17.11 19.28
CA PHE A 271 -2.00 17.31 17.84
C PHE A 271 -0.89 16.41 17.29
N GLY A 272 0.15 16.12 18.08
CA GLY A 272 1.20 15.17 17.71
C GLY A 272 0.65 13.75 17.55
N ALA A 273 -0.12 13.28 18.53
CA ALA A 273 -0.77 11.97 18.47
C ALA A 273 -1.78 11.86 17.31
N LEU A 274 -2.52 12.93 17.00
CA LEU A 274 -3.37 13.01 15.81
C LEU A 274 -2.55 12.99 14.50
N SER A 275 -1.44 13.73 14.43
CA SER A 275 -0.51 13.69 13.28
C SER A 275 0.00 12.27 13.03
N HIS A 276 0.44 11.57 14.07
CA HIS A 276 0.88 10.17 13.94
C HIS A 276 -0.28 9.23 13.58
N THR A 277 -1.48 9.44 14.12
CA THR A 277 -2.69 8.68 13.74
C THR A 277 -3.01 8.83 12.25
N ILE A 278 -2.96 10.05 11.72
CA ILE A 278 -3.15 10.32 10.28
C ILE A 278 -2.03 9.67 9.46
N GLY A 279 -0.78 9.72 9.94
CA GLY A 279 0.33 9.01 9.32
C GLY A 279 0.15 7.49 9.29
N LEU A 280 -0.30 6.89 10.40
CA LEU A 280 -0.58 5.45 10.47
C LEU A 280 -1.71 5.06 9.51
N VAL A 281 -2.76 5.87 9.37
CA VAL A 281 -3.82 5.63 8.36
C VAL A 281 -3.28 5.80 6.92
N LYS A 282 -2.39 6.76 6.67
CA LYS A 282 -1.74 6.98 5.35
C LYS A 282 -0.59 6.02 5.03
N ALA A 283 -0.15 5.21 5.98
CA ALA A 283 0.74 4.08 5.71
C ALA A 283 -0.01 2.89 5.07
N PHE A 284 -1.29 3.09 4.70
CA PHE A 284 -2.11 2.17 3.93
C PHE A 284 -2.55 2.82 2.58
N ASP A 285 -1.64 3.45 1.80
CA ASP A 285 -1.82 4.11 0.46
C ASP A 285 -0.99 3.36 -0.64
N TYR A 286 -1.45 2.78 -1.79
CA TYR A 286 -2.61 2.93 -2.72
C TYR A 286 -2.94 1.55 -3.46
N TRP A 287 -3.86 1.49 -4.47
CA TRP A 287 -4.06 0.48 -5.59
C TRP A 287 -5.50 -0.12 -5.75
N ILE A 288 -6.09 -0.25 -6.97
CA ILE A 288 -7.44 -0.86 -7.18
C ILE A 288 -7.47 -2.31 -6.70
N LEU A 289 -8.22 -2.63 -5.64
CA LEU A 289 -8.20 -3.98 -5.07
C LEU A 289 -9.54 -4.53 -4.56
N SER A 290 -10.58 -3.70 -4.47
CA SER A 290 -11.94 -4.15 -4.16
C SER A 290 -12.95 -3.76 -5.25
N PRO A 291 -14.15 -4.38 -5.29
CA PRO A 291 -15.23 -3.97 -6.19
C PRO A 291 -15.67 -2.50 -6.00
N LYS A 292 -15.40 -1.90 -4.83
CA LYS A 292 -15.61 -0.46 -4.60
C LYS A 292 -14.62 0.39 -5.39
N ASP A 293 -13.34 0.01 -5.37
CA ASP A 293 -12.27 0.76 -6.03
C ASP A 293 -12.34 0.60 -7.54
N GLN A 294 -12.79 -0.57 -7.99
CA GLN A 294 -13.21 -0.78 -9.37
C GLN A 294 -14.35 0.16 -9.76
N GLY A 295 -15.37 0.35 -8.90
CA GLY A 295 -16.42 1.35 -9.12
C GLY A 295 -15.88 2.80 -9.18
N LEU A 296 -14.93 3.15 -8.31
CA LEU A 296 -14.24 4.45 -8.34
C LEU A 296 -13.37 4.61 -9.59
N PHE A 297 -12.73 3.54 -10.06
CA PHE A 297 -11.94 3.53 -11.29
C PHE A 297 -12.82 3.74 -12.52
N LEU A 298 -13.93 3.00 -12.66
CA LEU A 298 -14.86 3.16 -13.79
C LEU A 298 -15.52 4.56 -13.82
N ALA A 299 -15.55 5.27 -12.69
CA ALA A 299 -15.97 6.67 -12.59
C ALA A 299 -14.81 7.69 -12.75
N SER A 300 -13.57 7.25 -12.96
CA SER A 300 -12.38 8.10 -12.87
C SER A 300 -12.01 8.85 -14.17
N PRO A 301 -11.32 10.00 -14.05
CA PRO A 301 -10.63 10.63 -15.18
C PRO A 301 -9.57 9.71 -15.81
N SER A 302 -8.96 8.83 -15.03
CA SER A 302 -7.87 7.94 -15.49
C SER A 302 -8.37 6.75 -16.32
N TYR A 303 -9.52 6.17 -15.97
CA TYR A 303 -10.27 5.26 -16.83
C TYR A 303 -10.72 5.97 -18.12
N THR A 304 -11.23 7.19 -18.00
CA THR A 304 -11.65 8.00 -19.16
C THR A 304 -10.45 8.25 -20.10
N LEU A 305 -9.28 8.59 -19.56
CA LEU A 305 -8.03 8.75 -20.30
C LEU A 305 -7.59 7.45 -20.99
N LEU A 306 -7.57 6.34 -20.27
CA LEU A 306 -7.17 5.02 -20.77
C LEU A 306 -8.07 4.54 -21.91
N VAL A 307 -9.39 4.56 -21.70
CA VAL A 307 -10.38 4.17 -22.72
C VAL A 307 -10.26 5.11 -23.94
N SER A 308 -10.14 6.41 -23.72
CA SER A 308 -9.98 7.37 -24.82
C SER A 308 -8.70 7.12 -25.62
N PHE A 309 -7.59 6.77 -24.95
CA PHE A 309 -6.32 6.45 -25.61
C PHE A 309 -6.44 5.17 -26.45
N ILE A 310 -6.87 4.05 -25.86
CA ILE A 310 -7.05 2.77 -26.57
C ILE A 310 -8.03 2.92 -27.75
N PHE A 311 -9.14 3.62 -27.57
CA PHE A 311 -10.12 3.80 -28.64
C PHE A 311 -9.63 4.77 -29.72
N THR A 312 -8.89 5.83 -29.39
CA THR A 312 -8.26 6.71 -30.40
C THR A 312 -7.18 5.97 -31.20
N LEU A 313 -6.41 5.09 -30.55
CA LEU A 313 -5.47 4.20 -31.24
C LEU A 313 -6.20 3.27 -32.22
N SER A 314 -7.29 2.62 -31.79
CA SER A 314 -8.13 1.79 -32.67
C SER A 314 -8.74 2.59 -33.83
N ASP A 315 -9.16 3.83 -33.57
CA ASP A 315 -9.72 4.72 -34.59
C ASP A 315 -8.68 5.23 -35.60
N SER A 316 -7.40 5.29 -35.21
CA SER A 316 -6.30 5.73 -36.07
C SER A 316 -5.86 4.71 -37.14
N ILE A 317 -6.32 3.45 -37.05
CA ILE A 317 -5.91 2.35 -37.95
C ILE A 317 -7.08 1.70 -38.69
N ARG A 318 -8.26 2.34 -38.69
CA ARG A 318 -9.44 1.86 -39.41
C ARG A 318 -9.10 1.57 -40.87
N ASP A 319 -9.56 0.42 -41.37
CA ASP A 319 -9.38 -0.02 -42.76
C ASP A 319 -7.93 -0.07 -43.27
N THR A 320 -6.93 -0.06 -42.36
CA THR A 320 -5.51 0.12 -42.68
C THR A 320 -4.70 -1.16 -42.38
N PRO A 321 -4.05 -1.80 -43.37
CA PRO A 321 -3.18 -2.96 -43.17
C PRO A 321 -1.81 -2.57 -42.62
N ILE A 322 -1.08 -3.51 -42.01
CA ILE A 322 0.29 -3.29 -41.49
C ILE A 322 1.24 -2.80 -42.59
N SER A 323 1.17 -3.35 -43.81
CA SER A 323 2.00 -2.91 -44.96
C SER A 323 1.78 -1.47 -45.42
N ALA A 324 0.77 -0.75 -44.91
CA ALA A 324 0.56 0.67 -45.21
C ALA A 324 1.68 1.57 -44.66
N ILE A 325 2.36 1.17 -43.57
CA ILE A 325 3.44 1.94 -42.95
C ILE A 325 4.80 1.37 -43.35
N LYS A 326 5.62 2.17 -44.03
CA LYS A 326 6.98 1.78 -44.42
C LYS A 326 7.97 2.11 -43.30
N ALA A 327 8.94 1.22 -43.07
CA ALA A 327 9.96 1.42 -42.04
C ALA A 327 10.77 2.72 -42.19
N ALA A 328 10.95 3.22 -43.42
CA ALA A 328 11.63 4.49 -43.72
C ALA A 328 10.79 5.75 -43.39
N GLU A 329 9.50 5.59 -43.06
CA GLU A 329 8.55 6.67 -42.77
C GLU A 329 8.22 6.75 -41.26
N LEU A 330 8.96 6.02 -40.41
CA LEU A 330 8.78 5.99 -38.96
C LEU A 330 9.33 7.24 -38.25
N ASP A 331 8.54 7.77 -37.31
CA ASP A 331 8.99 8.79 -36.37
C ASP A 331 10.15 8.24 -35.50
N PRO A 332 11.24 8.99 -35.27
CA PRO A 332 12.38 8.53 -34.46
C PRO A 332 12.01 7.97 -33.09
N ALA A 333 10.99 8.51 -32.42
CA ALA A 333 10.55 8.01 -31.12
C ALA A 333 9.91 6.61 -31.23
N VAL A 334 9.20 6.33 -32.32
CA VAL A 334 8.65 4.99 -32.62
C VAL A 334 9.79 4.02 -32.92
N SER A 335 10.78 4.44 -33.70
CA SER A 335 11.97 3.64 -33.97
C SER A 335 12.74 3.29 -32.68
N SER A 336 12.92 4.25 -31.76
CA SER A 336 13.52 3.99 -30.44
C SER A 336 12.69 3.01 -29.60
N VAL A 337 11.35 3.11 -29.61
CA VAL A 337 10.46 2.14 -28.94
C VAL A 337 10.62 0.73 -29.53
N VAL A 338 10.75 0.60 -30.86
CA VAL A 338 11.04 -0.69 -31.51
C VAL A 338 12.41 -1.22 -31.05
N THR A 339 13.45 -0.38 -30.97
CA THR A 339 14.78 -0.80 -30.48
C THR A 339 14.76 -1.27 -29.02
N VAL A 340 13.86 -0.74 -28.17
CA VAL A 340 13.69 -1.26 -26.79
C VAL A 340 13.13 -2.69 -26.79
N LEU A 341 12.24 -3.03 -27.74
CA LEU A 341 11.74 -4.39 -27.93
C LEU A 341 12.80 -5.32 -28.57
N ASP A 342 13.67 -4.78 -29.42
CA ASP A 342 14.81 -5.52 -29.99
C ASP A 342 15.88 -5.84 -28.93
N ASP A 343 16.24 -4.87 -28.09
CA ASP A 343 17.11 -5.06 -26.93
C ASP A 343 16.53 -6.11 -25.96
N ALA A 344 15.21 -6.09 -25.74
CA ALA A 344 14.52 -7.06 -24.89
C ALA A 344 14.54 -8.49 -25.49
N GLU A 345 14.35 -8.65 -26.81
CA GLU A 345 14.49 -9.98 -27.44
C GLU A 345 15.94 -10.51 -27.34
N ALA A 346 16.93 -9.63 -27.45
CA ALA A 346 18.35 -9.97 -27.28
C ALA A 346 18.75 -10.34 -25.83
N LEU A 347 17.85 -10.20 -24.83
CA LEU A 347 18.04 -10.77 -23.49
C LEU A 347 17.65 -12.26 -23.45
N ILE A 348 16.74 -12.72 -24.30
CA ILE A 348 16.29 -14.13 -24.32
C ILE A 348 17.46 -15.07 -24.67
N GLU A 349 18.32 -14.67 -25.61
CA GLU A 349 19.55 -15.40 -25.96
C GLU A 349 20.54 -15.51 -24.78
N ARG A 350 20.50 -14.55 -23.85
CA ARG A 350 21.36 -14.50 -22.66
C ARG A 350 20.78 -15.24 -21.46
N CYS A 351 19.46 -15.47 -21.48
CA CYS A 351 18.70 -16.17 -20.46
C CYS A 351 18.07 -17.46 -21.06
N PRO A 352 18.87 -18.42 -21.57
CA PRO A 352 18.36 -19.58 -22.28
C PRO A 352 17.49 -20.46 -21.37
N PRO A 353 16.47 -21.14 -21.91
CA PRO A 353 15.53 -21.94 -21.13
C PRO A 353 16.25 -23.13 -20.48
N ALA A 354 16.04 -23.32 -19.18
CA ALA A 354 16.53 -24.49 -18.47
C ALA A 354 15.84 -25.77 -18.96
N ASP A 355 16.53 -26.92 -18.90
CA ASP A 355 15.89 -28.22 -19.16
C ASP A 355 14.80 -28.48 -18.10
N THR A 356 13.57 -28.69 -18.58
CA THR A 356 12.38 -28.87 -17.75
C THR A 356 12.11 -30.34 -17.43
N GLY A 357 12.91 -31.29 -17.93
CA GLY A 357 12.67 -32.74 -17.80
C GLY A 357 11.35 -33.21 -18.43
N GLY A 358 10.79 -32.40 -19.33
CA GLY A 358 9.46 -32.59 -19.91
C GLY A 358 8.29 -32.16 -19.01
N SER A 359 8.51 -31.14 -18.17
CA SER A 359 7.43 -30.38 -17.53
C SER A 359 6.76 -29.42 -18.51
N ARG A 360 5.45 -29.23 -18.34
CA ARG A 360 4.55 -28.37 -19.15
C ARG A 360 4.16 -27.05 -18.46
N PHE A 361 4.89 -26.69 -17.41
CA PHE A 361 4.66 -25.53 -16.55
C PHE A 361 5.81 -24.52 -16.70
N GLY A 362 5.65 -23.31 -16.16
CA GLY A 362 6.57 -22.19 -16.37
C GLY A 362 8.06 -22.51 -16.12
N ASN A 363 8.91 -22.16 -17.09
CA ASN A 363 10.35 -22.34 -17.02
C ASN A 363 10.98 -21.28 -16.11
N LYS A 364 11.75 -21.72 -15.11
CA LYS A 364 12.34 -20.83 -14.10
C LYS A 364 13.32 -19.80 -14.69
N ALA A 365 13.91 -20.06 -15.87
CA ALA A 365 14.77 -19.12 -16.59
C ALA A 365 14.07 -17.80 -16.99
N PHE A 366 12.73 -17.75 -16.97
CA PHE A 366 11.99 -16.50 -17.10
C PHE A 366 12.34 -15.47 -16.02
N ARG A 367 12.73 -15.93 -14.83
CA ARG A 367 13.13 -15.05 -13.71
C ARG A 367 14.43 -14.31 -14.03
N ASP A 368 15.39 -15.02 -14.62
CA ASP A 368 16.65 -14.45 -15.06
C ASP A 368 16.43 -13.44 -16.20
N PHE A 369 15.48 -13.72 -17.10
CA PHE A 369 15.04 -12.77 -18.14
C PHE A 369 14.40 -11.51 -17.54
N VAL A 370 13.47 -11.63 -16.58
CA VAL A 370 12.85 -10.46 -15.94
C VAL A 370 13.85 -9.66 -15.10
N ASP A 371 14.81 -10.31 -14.44
CA ASP A 371 15.91 -9.64 -13.73
C ASP A 371 16.83 -8.87 -14.71
N ALA A 372 17.12 -9.45 -15.87
CA ALA A 372 17.87 -8.78 -16.94
C ALA A 372 17.09 -7.60 -17.56
N VAL A 373 15.76 -7.69 -17.64
CA VAL A 373 14.88 -6.57 -17.98
C VAL A 373 14.97 -5.49 -16.90
N GLU A 374 14.74 -5.81 -15.62
CA GLU A 374 14.79 -4.86 -14.48
C GLU A 374 16.10 -4.06 -14.46
N ALA A 375 17.23 -4.72 -14.73
CA ALA A 375 18.55 -4.07 -14.86
C ALA A 375 18.71 -3.17 -16.11
N SER A 376 17.97 -3.43 -17.20
CA SER A 376 18.08 -2.72 -18.48
C SER A 376 17.13 -1.51 -18.60
N LEU A 377 16.01 -1.53 -17.88
CA LEU A 377 14.92 -0.53 -17.97
C LEU A 377 15.43 0.91 -17.99
N ARG A 378 16.32 1.28 -17.07
CA ARG A 378 16.79 2.67 -16.94
C ARG A 378 17.45 3.17 -18.22
N GLN A 379 18.35 2.37 -18.81
CA GLN A 379 19.08 2.73 -20.03
C GLN A 379 18.14 2.87 -21.23
N TRP A 380 17.08 2.05 -21.30
CA TRP A 380 16.04 2.14 -22.33
C TRP A 380 15.24 3.45 -22.25
N HIS A 381 14.86 3.88 -21.05
CA HIS A 381 14.11 5.12 -20.84
C HIS A 381 14.96 6.38 -21.03
N GLU A 382 16.24 6.34 -20.63
CA GLU A 382 17.21 7.40 -20.96
C GLU A 382 17.41 7.51 -22.49
N ARG A 383 17.43 6.39 -23.24
CA ARG A 383 17.47 6.38 -24.71
C ARG A 383 16.20 6.96 -25.36
N LEU A 384 15.05 6.87 -24.69
CA LEU A 384 13.79 7.49 -25.11
C LEU A 384 13.74 9.01 -24.83
N ASN A 385 14.84 9.62 -24.38
CA ASN A 385 14.98 11.03 -24.01
C ASN A 385 14.15 11.44 -22.78
N ILE A 386 13.80 10.49 -21.90
CA ILE A 386 13.27 10.83 -20.56
C ILE A 386 14.45 11.28 -19.70
N THR A 387 14.40 12.51 -19.19
CA THR A 387 15.51 13.12 -18.42
C THR A 387 15.24 13.26 -16.92
N ASP A 388 13.97 13.15 -16.49
CA ASP A 388 13.58 13.15 -15.08
C ASP A 388 13.66 11.71 -14.51
N PRO A 389 14.49 11.44 -13.49
CA PRO A 389 14.54 10.14 -12.83
C PRO A 389 13.19 9.66 -12.28
N ALA A 390 12.35 10.56 -11.75
CA ALA A 390 11.05 10.15 -11.21
C ALA A 390 10.09 9.67 -12.31
N ALA A 391 10.12 10.33 -13.47
CA ALA A 391 9.40 9.88 -14.66
C ALA A 391 10.00 8.59 -15.24
N ILE A 392 11.33 8.39 -15.17
CA ILE A 392 11.95 7.11 -15.55
C ILE A 392 11.42 5.98 -14.65
N ASP A 393 11.46 6.16 -13.33
CA ASP A 393 11.07 5.12 -12.36
C ASP A 393 9.58 4.74 -12.50
N GLU A 394 8.69 5.72 -12.69
CA GLU A 394 7.27 5.47 -12.96
C GLU A 394 7.05 4.73 -14.29
N VAL A 395 7.62 5.23 -15.39
CA VAL A 395 7.39 4.68 -16.73
C VAL A 395 8.05 3.31 -16.91
N ALA A 396 9.22 3.10 -16.31
CA ALA A 396 9.89 1.80 -16.25
C ALA A 396 9.04 0.73 -15.57
N THR A 397 8.25 1.09 -14.56
CA THR A 397 7.40 0.12 -13.85
C THR A 397 6.32 -0.46 -14.77
N TYR A 398 5.66 0.36 -15.60
CA TYR A 398 4.68 -0.16 -16.57
C TYR A 398 5.32 -1.08 -17.62
N LEU A 399 6.54 -0.76 -18.09
CA LEU A 399 7.27 -1.63 -19.03
C LEU A 399 7.70 -2.95 -18.35
N HIS A 400 8.21 -2.90 -17.12
CA HIS A 400 8.56 -4.09 -16.33
C HIS A 400 7.39 -5.07 -16.23
N HIS A 401 6.23 -4.58 -15.80
CA HIS A 401 5.02 -5.39 -15.63
C HIS A 401 4.32 -5.73 -16.95
N SER A 402 4.87 -5.35 -18.11
CA SER A 402 4.32 -5.71 -19.43
C SER A 402 4.80 -7.07 -19.97
N PHE A 403 5.87 -7.67 -19.42
CA PHE A 403 6.45 -8.91 -19.95
C PHE A 403 5.87 -10.20 -19.34
N GLY A 404 5.08 -10.10 -18.26
CA GLY A 404 4.55 -11.23 -17.48
C GLY A 404 4.92 -11.15 -15.99
N ASN A 405 4.58 -12.18 -15.21
CA ASN A 405 4.87 -12.23 -13.78
C ASN A 405 6.08 -13.10 -13.43
N ARG A 406 7.10 -12.49 -12.82
CA ARG A 406 8.35 -13.15 -12.39
C ARG A 406 8.13 -14.34 -11.45
N THR A 407 7.23 -14.21 -10.48
CA THR A 407 7.07 -15.21 -9.42
C THR A 407 6.20 -16.37 -9.89
N ARG A 408 5.03 -16.08 -10.48
CA ARG A 408 4.07 -17.09 -10.95
C ARG A 408 4.49 -17.76 -12.27
N ILE A 409 5.27 -17.06 -13.09
CA ILE A 409 5.70 -17.43 -14.45
C ILE A 409 4.48 -17.51 -15.39
N ASP A 410 3.68 -16.44 -15.36
CA ASP A 410 2.46 -16.27 -16.16
C ASP A 410 2.45 -14.97 -16.99
N TYR A 411 1.54 -14.89 -17.96
CA TYR A 411 1.26 -13.71 -18.77
C TYR A 411 -0.22 -13.69 -19.18
N GLY A 412 -0.80 -12.51 -19.39
CA GLY A 412 -2.18 -12.34 -19.85
C GLY A 412 -2.55 -10.88 -20.11
N SER A 413 -3.83 -10.61 -20.36
CA SER A 413 -4.33 -9.29 -20.79
C SER A 413 -4.04 -8.12 -19.85
N GLY A 414 -3.78 -8.35 -18.55
CA GLY A 414 -3.30 -7.30 -17.63
C GLY A 414 -1.86 -6.86 -17.91
N HIS A 415 -1.00 -7.76 -18.36
CA HIS A 415 0.37 -7.45 -18.81
C HIS A 415 0.36 -6.76 -20.19
N GLU A 416 -0.51 -7.23 -21.10
CA GLU A 416 -0.79 -6.56 -22.37
C GLU A 416 -1.28 -5.10 -22.15
N LEU A 417 -2.15 -4.89 -21.16
CA LEU A 417 -2.63 -3.57 -20.78
C LEU A 417 -1.51 -2.69 -20.23
N ASN A 418 -0.60 -3.23 -19.40
CA ASN A 418 0.58 -2.51 -18.91
C ASN A 418 1.50 -2.03 -20.05
N PHE A 419 1.64 -2.80 -21.14
CA PHE A 419 2.34 -2.31 -22.34
C PHE A 419 1.66 -1.07 -22.96
N MET A 420 0.32 -1.05 -23.02
CA MET A 420 -0.40 0.12 -23.53
C MET A 420 -0.38 1.31 -22.56
N ILE A 421 -0.35 1.08 -21.25
CA ILE A 421 -0.18 2.16 -20.26
C ILE A 421 1.22 2.76 -20.38
N TRP A 422 2.26 1.95 -20.64
CA TRP A 422 3.60 2.46 -20.95
C TRP A 422 3.58 3.40 -22.17
N LEU A 423 2.93 3.01 -23.28
CA LEU A 423 2.76 3.86 -24.46
C LEU A 423 1.93 5.13 -24.16
N LEU A 424 0.90 5.04 -23.30
CA LEU A 424 0.14 6.19 -22.81
C LEU A 424 1.04 7.13 -22.01
N CYS A 425 1.89 6.63 -21.12
CA CYS A 425 2.82 7.44 -20.35
C CYS A 425 3.85 8.15 -21.23
N LEU A 426 4.38 7.49 -22.27
CA LEU A 426 5.23 8.13 -23.28
C LEU A 426 4.48 9.21 -24.10
N ASN A 427 3.17 9.05 -24.33
CA ASN A 427 2.33 10.09 -24.92
C ASN A 427 2.10 11.27 -23.93
N ARG A 428 1.88 10.98 -22.65
CA ARG A 428 1.72 12.00 -21.58
C ARG A 428 2.99 12.81 -21.36
N LEU A 429 4.17 12.20 -21.53
CA LEU A 429 5.48 12.85 -21.58
C LEU A 429 5.77 13.57 -22.92
N SER A 430 4.81 13.64 -23.85
CA SER A 430 4.93 14.28 -25.17
C SER A 430 5.98 13.69 -26.13
N ILE A 431 6.48 12.49 -25.83
CA ILE A 431 7.43 11.75 -26.67
C ILE A 431 6.70 11.13 -27.86
N LEU A 432 5.59 10.42 -27.60
CA LEU A 432 4.73 9.85 -28.64
C LEU A 432 3.56 10.79 -28.93
N LYS A 433 3.54 11.39 -30.13
CA LYS A 433 2.52 12.37 -30.56
C LYS A 433 1.34 11.66 -31.22
N SER A 434 0.19 12.32 -31.33
CA SER A 434 -0.99 11.74 -32.01
C SER A 434 -0.73 11.36 -33.48
N SER A 435 0.29 11.94 -34.12
CA SER A 435 0.76 11.55 -35.46
C SER A 435 1.43 10.18 -35.52
N THR A 436 1.93 9.65 -34.40
CA THR A 436 2.59 8.33 -34.34
C THR A 436 1.62 7.20 -34.05
N PHE A 437 0.36 7.49 -33.72
CA PHE A 437 -0.64 6.53 -33.26
C PHE A 437 -0.86 5.34 -34.21
N PRO A 438 -0.94 5.52 -35.55
CA PRO A 438 -1.01 4.39 -36.47
C PRO A 438 0.21 3.46 -36.37
N SER A 439 1.41 4.02 -36.24
CA SER A 439 2.66 3.25 -36.10
C SER A 439 2.77 2.52 -34.76
N LEU A 440 2.10 3.00 -33.71
CA LEU A 440 2.05 2.27 -32.43
C LEU A 440 1.26 0.96 -32.57
N ILE A 441 0.20 0.93 -33.36
CA ILE A 441 -0.63 -0.27 -33.55
C ILE A 441 -0.21 -1.12 -34.75
N LEU A 442 0.33 -0.53 -35.81
CA LEU A 442 0.73 -1.26 -37.02
C LEU A 442 2.22 -1.66 -37.05
N VAL A 443 3.06 -1.15 -36.15
CA VAL A 443 4.49 -1.52 -36.09
C VAL A 443 4.93 -1.93 -34.69
N VAL A 444 4.68 -1.11 -33.67
CA VAL A 444 5.12 -1.42 -32.29
C VAL A 444 4.35 -2.60 -31.70
N LEU A 445 3.02 -2.62 -31.80
CA LEU A 445 2.23 -3.74 -31.27
C LEU A 445 2.56 -5.09 -31.95
N PRO A 446 2.63 -5.23 -33.30
CA PRO A 446 3.13 -6.45 -33.95
C PRO A 446 4.53 -6.87 -33.49
N ARG A 447 5.43 -5.91 -33.23
CA ARG A 447 6.78 -6.19 -32.70
C ARG A 447 6.73 -6.76 -31.29
N TYR A 448 5.92 -6.17 -30.42
CA TYR A 448 5.67 -6.63 -29.05
C TYR A 448 4.98 -8.01 -29.03
N LEU A 449 3.96 -8.23 -29.87
CA LEU A 449 3.28 -9.53 -29.98
C LEU A 449 4.23 -10.64 -30.43
N ARG A 450 5.13 -10.38 -31.38
CA ARG A 450 6.17 -11.36 -31.75
C ARG A 450 7.11 -11.66 -30.58
N LEU A 451 7.59 -10.64 -29.87
CA LEU A 451 8.41 -10.82 -28.66
C LEU A 451 7.67 -11.62 -27.57
N MET A 452 6.40 -11.32 -27.32
CA MET A 452 5.55 -12.06 -26.38
C MET A 452 5.41 -13.53 -26.78
N ARG A 453 5.19 -13.82 -28.08
CA ARG A 453 5.15 -15.20 -28.58
C ARG A 453 6.50 -15.90 -28.40
N THR A 454 7.63 -15.23 -28.67
CA THR A 454 8.97 -15.76 -28.38
C THR A 454 9.13 -16.13 -26.90
N ILE A 455 8.76 -15.23 -25.99
CA ILE A 455 8.85 -15.43 -24.53
C ILE A 455 7.91 -16.56 -24.06
N GLN A 456 6.66 -16.57 -24.50
CA GLN A 456 5.67 -17.61 -24.20
C GLN A 456 6.14 -19.00 -24.67
N MET A 457 6.76 -19.09 -25.86
CA MET A 457 7.31 -20.33 -26.40
C MET A 457 8.62 -20.77 -25.72
N THR A 458 9.52 -19.84 -25.41
CA THR A 458 10.80 -20.15 -24.76
C THR A 458 10.61 -20.57 -23.31
N TYR A 459 9.78 -19.85 -22.56
CA TYR A 459 9.64 -20.03 -21.11
C TYR A 459 8.36 -20.74 -20.66
N TYR A 460 7.51 -21.20 -21.59
CA TYR A 460 6.28 -21.94 -21.30
C TYR A 460 5.36 -21.20 -20.31
N LEU A 461 5.17 -19.89 -20.52
CA LEU A 461 4.39 -19.06 -19.60
C LEU A 461 2.97 -19.62 -19.42
N GLU A 462 2.50 -19.64 -18.17
CA GLU A 462 1.15 -20.05 -17.83
C GLU A 462 0.14 -18.93 -18.18
N PRO A 463 -1.10 -19.25 -18.61
CA PRO A 463 -2.12 -18.22 -18.87
C PRO A 463 -2.58 -17.51 -17.58
N ALA A 464 -2.42 -16.19 -17.51
CA ALA A 464 -2.85 -15.38 -16.37
C ALA A 464 -4.31 -14.97 -16.51
N GLY A 465 -5.23 -15.75 -15.92
CA GLY A 465 -6.65 -15.42 -15.81
C GLY A 465 -7.57 -16.63 -15.70
N SER A 466 -8.71 -16.45 -15.04
CA SER A 466 -9.65 -17.54 -14.66
C SER A 466 -10.56 -18.06 -15.79
N HIS A 467 -10.39 -17.60 -17.02
CA HIS A 467 -11.35 -17.82 -18.12
C HIS A 467 -11.24 -19.17 -18.84
N GLY A 468 -10.03 -19.75 -18.92
CA GLY A 468 -9.79 -21.02 -19.60
C GLY A 468 -10.36 -21.06 -21.03
N VAL A 469 -11.08 -22.13 -21.37
CA VAL A 469 -11.69 -22.34 -22.71
C VAL A 469 -12.81 -21.32 -23.04
N TRP A 470 -13.30 -20.58 -22.04
CA TRP A 470 -14.27 -19.48 -22.22
C TRP A 470 -13.61 -18.09 -22.22
N GLY A 471 -12.30 -18.03 -22.46
CA GLY A 471 -11.58 -16.80 -22.84
C GLY A 471 -11.73 -16.50 -24.34
N LEU A 472 -11.34 -15.27 -24.72
CA LEU A 472 -11.17 -14.91 -26.13
C LEU A 472 -9.92 -15.58 -26.72
N ASP A 473 -8.84 -15.57 -25.94
CA ASP A 473 -7.55 -16.23 -26.17
C ASP A 473 -6.92 -16.51 -24.79
N ASP A 474 -5.87 -17.34 -24.75
CA ASP A 474 -5.13 -17.66 -23.53
C ASP A 474 -4.36 -16.45 -22.97
N TYR A 475 -3.94 -15.51 -23.84
CA TYR A 475 -2.97 -14.48 -23.48
C TYR A 475 -3.38 -13.05 -23.85
N GLN A 476 -3.89 -12.83 -25.07
CA GLN A 476 -4.04 -11.48 -25.65
C GLN A 476 -5.52 -11.08 -25.81
N PHE A 477 -5.81 -9.77 -25.77
CA PHE A 477 -7.13 -9.22 -26.09
C PHE A 477 -7.04 -8.18 -27.22
N LEU A 478 -6.07 -7.29 -27.16
CA LEU A 478 -5.98 -6.12 -28.03
C LEU A 478 -5.79 -6.40 -29.54
N PRO A 479 -5.11 -7.49 -29.99
CA PRO A 479 -5.05 -7.85 -31.42
C PRO A 479 -6.42 -8.02 -32.06
N PHE A 480 -7.40 -8.53 -31.29
CA PHE A 480 -8.77 -8.71 -31.77
C PHE A 480 -9.54 -7.37 -31.84
N LEU A 481 -9.35 -6.49 -30.85
CA LEU A 481 -9.93 -5.14 -30.87
C LEU A 481 -9.39 -4.31 -32.04
N PHE A 482 -8.06 -4.17 -32.13
CA PHE A 482 -7.42 -3.37 -33.17
C PHE A 482 -7.56 -4.01 -34.56
N GLY A 483 -7.40 -5.32 -34.67
CA GLY A 483 -7.57 -6.04 -35.94
C GLY A 483 -8.99 -6.01 -36.49
N ALA A 484 -10.02 -5.94 -35.63
CA ALA A 484 -11.40 -5.73 -36.08
C ALA A 484 -11.62 -4.31 -36.66
N SER A 485 -10.87 -3.31 -36.17
CA SER A 485 -10.86 -1.96 -36.73
C SER A 485 -10.08 -1.88 -38.05
N GLN A 486 -8.95 -2.58 -38.18
CA GLN A 486 -8.25 -2.71 -39.48
C GLN A 486 -9.13 -3.34 -40.58
N LEU A 487 -10.09 -4.19 -40.19
CA LEU A 487 -10.96 -4.93 -41.12
C LEU A 487 -12.37 -4.33 -41.28
N LEU A 488 -12.64 -3.19 -40.64
CA LEU A 488 -13.97 -2.61 -40.38
C LEU A 488 -14.92 -2.62 -41.59
N HIS A 489 -14.45 -2.13 -42.74
CA HIS A 489 -15.16 -2.08 -44.03
C HIS A 489 -14.48 -2.93 -45.13
N HIS A 490 -13.59 -3.86 -44.75
CA HIS A 490 -12.74 -4.58 -45.71
C HIS A 490 -13.55 -5.26 -46.83
N PRO A 491 -13.20 -5.11 -48.12
CA PRO A 491 -14.09 -5.46 -49.23
C PRO A 491 -14.39 -6.95 -49.36
N VAL A 492 -13.44 -7.84 -49.05
CA VAL A 492 -13.56 -9.30 -49.27
C VAL A 492 -13.67 -10.10 -47.96
N ILE A 493 -12.66 -10.02 -47.09
CA ILE A 493 -12.58 -10.73 -45.80
C ILE A 493 -13.79 -10.39 -44.90
N ARG A 494 -14.37 -11.38 -44.24
CA ARG A 494 -15.50 -11.26 -43.29
C ARG A 494 -15.12 -11.93 -41.95
N PRO A 495 -15.88 -11.71 -40.85
CA PRO A 495 -15.62 -12.40 -39.58
C PRO A 495 -15.54 -13.94 -39.72
N LEU A 496 -16.37 -14.55 -40.58
CA LEU A 496 -16.33 -15.99 -40.86
C LEU A 496 -15.08 -16.45 -41.64
N SER A 497 -14.34 -15.53 -42.28
CA SER A 497 -13.13 -15.86 -43.04
C SER A 497 -11.96 -16.32 -42.16
N ILE A 498 -12.03 -16.13 -40.83
CA ILE A 498 -10.98 -16.62 -39.90
C ILE A 498 -10.86 -18.15 -39.88
N HIS A 499 -11.87 -18.87 -40.37
CA HIS A 499 -11.87 -20.33 -40.53
C HIS A 499 -11.22 -20.83 -41.83
N GLN A 500 -10.74 -19.93 -42.70
CA GLN A 500 -10.23 -20.28 -44.03
C GLN A 500 -8.69 -20.25 -44.01
N PRO A 501 -7.98 -21.40 -44.05
CA PRO A 501 -6.52 -21.44 -43.89
C PRO A 501 -5.77 -20.54 -44.88
N LEU A 502 -6.21 -20.51 -46.14
CA LEU A 502 -5.62 -19.66 -47.19
C LEU A 502 -5.80 -18.16 -46.93
N ILE A 503 -6.83 -17.74 -46.18
CA ILE A 503 -6.99 -16.34 -45.77
C ILE A 503 -6.05 -16.02 -44.61
N LEU A 504 -5.87 -16.93 -43.66
CA LEU A 504 -4.89 -16.76 -42.59
C LEU A 504 -3.46 -16.72 -43.16
N GLU A 505 -3.09 -17.66 -44.02
CA GLU A 505 -1.77 -17.77 -44.64
C GLU A 505 -1.41 -16.52 -45.46
N GLU A 506 -2.31 -16.04 -46.31
CA GLU A 506 -2.04 -14.85 -47.14
C GLU A 506 -2.13 -13.54 -46.34
N TYR A 507 -3.12 -13.37 -45.45
CA TYR A 507 -3.44 -12.05 -44.89
C TYR A 507 -3.04 -11.83 -43.41
N ALA A 508 -2.56 -12.86 -42.69
CA ALA A 508 -2.06 -12.68 -41.31
C ALA A 508 -0.97 -11.60 -41.21
N LYS A 509 -0.05 -11.56 -42.20
CA LYS A 509 1.03 -10.56 -42.26
C LYS A 509 0.57 -9.09 -42.22
N ASP A 510 -0.70 -8.83 -42.57
CA ASP A 510 -1.26 -7.48 -42.70
C ASP A 510 -2.31 -7.11 -41.63
N TYR A 511 -2.93 -8.10 -40.95
CA TYR A 511 -4.07 -7.89 -40.08
C TYR A 511 -3.94 -8.62 -38.73
N LEU A 512 -3.88 -7.86 -37.63
CA LEU A 512 -3.70 -8.32 -36.26
C LEU A 512 -4.69 -9.43 -35.82
N TYR A 513 -5.94 -9.36 -36.28
CA TYR A 513 -6.95 -10.37 -35.96
C TYR A 513 -6.59 -11.73 -36.59
N LEU A 514 -6.14 -11.71 -37.84
CA LEU A 514 -5.80 -12.91 -38.60
C LEU A 514 -4.47 -13.50 -38.13
N ASP A 515 -3.50 -12.64 -37.81
CA ASP A 515 -2.23 -13.02 -37.16
C ASP A 515 -2.45 -13.73 -35.80
N GLN A 516 -3.30 -13.18 -34.93
CA GLN A 516 -3.57 -13.82 -33.64
C GLN A 516 -4.37 -15.13 -33.80
N VAL A 517 -5.35 -15.21 -34.70
CA VAL A 517 -6.04 -16.49 -34.99
C VAL A 517 -5.07 -17.54 -35.58
N ALA A 518 -4.20 -17.14 -36.51
CA ALA A 518 -3.18 -18.03 -37.07
C ALA A 518 -2.22 -18.55 -35.99
N PHE A 519 -1.77 -17.69 -35.09
CA PHE A 519 -0.96 -18.08 -33.94
C PHE A 519 -1.70 -19.07 -33.03
N VAL A 520 -2.93 -18.77 -32.62
CA VAL A 520 -3.76 -19.67 -31.78
C VAL A 520 -3.91 -21.04 -32.44
N ASN A 521 -4.26 -21.10 -33.72
CA ASN A 521 -4.38 -22.36 -34.46
C ASN A 521 -3.06 -23.15 -34.52
N SER A 522 -1.90 -22.49 -34.51
CA SER A 522 -0.58 -23.14 -34.55
C SER A 522 -0.10 -23.74 -33.21
N VAL A 523 -0.67 -23.28 -32.08
CA VAL A 523 -0.28 -23.71 -30.73
C VAL A 523 -1.27 -24.65 -30.05
N LYS A 524 -2.50 -24.80 -30.57
CA LYS A 524 -3.52 -25.72 -30.05
C LYS A 524 -3.46 -27.07 -30.79
N ASN A 525 -3.54 -28.19 -30.06
CA ASN A 525 -3.38 -29.55 -30.62
C ASN A 525 -4.69 -30.20 -31.13
N VAL A 526 -5.75 -29.41 -31.33
CA VAL A 526 -7.07 -29.90 -31.78
C VAL A 526 -7.48 -29.10 -33.00
N GLU A 527 -7.86 -29.79 -34.07
CA GLU A 527 -8.26 -29.14 -35.32
C GLU A 527 -9.66 -28.51 -35.20
N GLY A 528 -9.78 -27.24 -35.57
CA GLY A 528 -11.04 -26.48 -35.60
C GLY A 528 -11.22 -25.55 -34.38
N LEU A 529 -11.28 -24.24 -34.68
CA LEU A 529 -11.33 -23.13 -33.71
C LEU A 529 -12.36 -23.33 -32.59
N ARG A 530 -13.52 -23.89 -32.94
CA ARG A 530 -14.63 -24.21 -32.01
C ARG A 530 -14.22 -25.06 -30.80
N TRP A 531 -13.24 -25.96 -30.96
CA TRP A 531 -12.86 -26.92 -29.91
C TRP A 531 -11.85 -26.38 -28.90
N HIS A 532 -11.16 -25.28 -29.21
CA HIS A 532 -10.15 -24.68 -28.34
C HIS A 532 -10.37 -23.20 -28.01
N SER A 533 -11.21 -22.51 -28.79
CA SER A 533 -11.53 -21.09 -28.65
C SER A 533 -13.00 -20.84 -29.10
N PRO A 534 -14.00 -21.47 -28.46
CA PRO A 534 -15.42 -21.36 -28.86
C PRO A 534 -15.94 -19.92 -28.89
N MET A 535 -15.39 -19.02 -28.07
CA MET A 535 -15.77 -17.60 -28.10
C MET A 535 -15.39 -16.92 -29.43
N LEU A 536 -14.22 -17.24 -30.01
CA LEU A 536 -13.84 -16.73 -31.34
C LEU A 536 -14.69 -17.36 -32.46
N ASP A 537 -15.07 -18.64 -32.31
CA ASP A 537 -15.99 -19.32 -33.22
C ASP A 537 -17.37 -18.62 -33.24
N ASP A 538 -17.97 -18.37 -32.08
CA ASP A 538 -19.26 -17.66 -31.97
C ASP A 538 -19.16 -16.19 -32.45
N ILE A 539 -18.05 -15.50 -32.21
CA ILE A 539 -17.80 -14.15 -32.75
C ILE A 539 -17.68 -14.15 -34.29
N SER A 540 -17.13 -15.21 -34.89
CA SER A 540 -16.98 -15.34 -36.35
C SER A 540 -18.33 -15.35 -37.10
N ALA A 541 -19.43 -15.69 -36.42
CA ALA A 541 -20.79 -15.65 -36.97
C ALA A 541 -21.36 -14.21 -37.10
N ALA A 542 -20.61 -13.18 -36.67
CA ALA A 542 -21.02 -11.78 -36.83
C ALA A 542 -21.12 -11.36 -38.31
N LYS A 543 -22.20 -10.63 -38.64
CA LYS A 543 -22.51 -10.24 -40.04
C LYS A 543 -21.55 -9.23 -40.67
N SER A 544 -20.75 -8.51 -39.88
CA SER A 544 -19.79 -7.49 -40.32
C SER A 544 -18.70 -7.28 -39.28
N TRP A 545 -17.52 -6.81 -39.71
CA TRP A 545 -16.44 -6.42 -38.80
C TRP A 545 -16.83 -5.26 -37.89
N GLU A 546 -17.64 -4.31 -38.36
CA GLU A 546 -18.32 -3.29 -37.53
C GLU A 546 -19.01 -3.87 -36.28
N LYS A 547 -19.69 -5.03 -36.40
CA LYS A 547 -20.32 -5.69 -35.25
C LYS A 547 -19.31 -6.38 -34.33
N VAL A 548 -18.22 -6.90 -34.88
CA VAL A 548 -17.11 -7.46 -34.10
C VAL A 548 -16.41 -6.35 -33.33
N GLU A 549 -16.00 -5.26 -34.00
CA GLU A 549 -15.29 -4.10 -33.44
C GLU A 549 -16.08 -3.46 -32.29
N ALA A 550 -17.36 -3.10 -32.54
CA ALA A 550 -18.23 -2.57 -31.49
C ALA A 550 -18.48 -3.59 -30.36
N GLY A 551 -18.42 -4.89 -30.67
CA GLY A 551 -18.41 -5.97 -29.68
C GLY A 551 -17.15 -5.94 -28.82
N MET A 552 -15.97 -5.92 -29.44
CA MET A 552 -14.65 -5.85 -28.80
C MET A 552 -14.50 -4.60 -27.93
N ARG A 553 -15.03 -3.43 -28.33
CA ARG A 553 -15.03 -2.23 -27.47
C ARG A 553 -15.83 -2.43 -26.18
N ARG A 554 -17.04 -3.00 -26.27
CA ARG A 554 -17.86 -3.32 -25.08
C ARG A 554 -17.21 -4.40 -24.23
N MET A 555 -16.63 -5.41 -24.87
CA MET A 555 -15.98 -6.53 -24.21
C MET A 555 -14.66 -6.10 -23.54
N PHE A 556 -13.88 -5.19 -24.11
CA PHE A 556 -12.71 -4.59 -23.45
C PHE A 556 -13.10 -3.88 -22.16
N VAL A 557 -14.16 -3.06 -22.21
CA VAL A 557 -14.69 -2.35 -21.05
C VAL A 557 -15.28 -3.29 -19.99
N ALA A 558 -15.91 -4.39 -20.38
CA ALA A 558 -16.56 -5.32 -19.45
C ALA A 558 -15.64 -6.44 -18.90
N GLU A 559 -14.77 -6.99 -19.73
CA GLU A 559 -13.98 -8.20 -19.44
C GLU A 559 -12.53 -7.91 -19.09
N VAL A 560 -11.96 -6.78 -19.55
CA VAL A 560 -10.61 -6.32 -19.15
C VAL A 560 -10.76 -5.27 -18.06
N LEU A 561 -11.27 -4.08 -18.38
CA LEU A 561 -11.41 -2.99 -17.40
C LEU A 561 -12.51 -3.22 -16.37
N GLY A 562 -13.50 -4.04 -16.72
CA GLY A 562 -14.64 -4.41 -15.89
C GLY A 562 -14.41 -5.64 -15.00
N LYS A 563 -13.20 -6.21 -14.97
CA LYS A 563 -12.87 -7.36 -14.10
C LYS A 563 -11.76 -7.08 -13.11
N LEU A 564 -12.08 -7.20 -11.81
CA LEU A 564 -11.15 -7.02 -10.71
C LEU A 564 -9.92 -7.94 -10.80
N PRO A 565 -10.02 -9.24 -11.15
CA PRO A 565 -8.83 -10.10 -11.32
C PRO A 565 -7.83 -9.65 -12.40
N VAL A 566 -8.26 -8.81 -13.35
CA VAL A 566 -7.38 -8.20 -14.37
C VAL A 566 -6.88 -6.84 -13.88
N MET A 567 -7.78 -6.02 -13.33
CA MET A 567 -7.51 -4.65 -12.88
C MET A 567 -6.81 -4.53 -11.53
N GLN A 568 -6.71 -5.60 -10.74
CA GLN A 568 -5.95 -5.62 -9.49
C GLN A 568 -4.43 -5.42 -9.68
N HIS A 569 -3.94 -5.72 -10.89
CA HIS A 569 -2.54 -5.49 -11.31
C HIS A 569 -2.37 -4.17 -12.09
N PHE A 570 -3.37 -3.27 -12.04
CA PHE A 570 -3.31 -1.95 -12.67
C PHE A 570 -2.59 -0.95 -11.77
N LEU A 571 -1.47 -0.44 -12.26
CA LEU A 571 -0.62 0.49 -11.53
C LEU A 571 -1.10 1.94 -11.72
N PHE A 572 -0.89 2.77 -10.69
CA PHE A 572 -1.11 4.21 -10.77
C PHE A 572 0.17 4.98 -10.45
N GLY A 573 0.28 6.18 -11.02
CA GLY A 573 1.38 7.11 -10.78
C GLY A 573 0.98 8.56 -11.04
N SER A 574 1.95 9.44 -11.27
CA SER A 574 1.70 10.85 -11.59
C SER A 574 1.13 11.06 -13.00
N LEU A 575 1.45 10.19 -13.95
CA LEU A 575 1.01 10.29 -15.35
C LEU A 575 -0.41 9.74 -15.54
N VAL A 576 -0.75 8.70 -14.77
CA VAL A 576 -2.06 8.02 -14.69
C VAL A 576 -2.47 7.90 -13.21
N PRO A 577 -3.17 8.91 -12.65
CA PRO A 577 -3.40 9.02 -11.21
C PRO A 577 -4.53 8.13 -10.67
N ALA A 578 -4.38 7.68 -9.41
CA ALA A 578 -5.49 7.14 -8.63
C ALA A 578 -6.51 8.24 -8.28
N VAL A 579 -7.73 7.83 -7.90
CA VAL A 579 -8.77 8.76 -7.41
C VAL A 579 -8.95 8.61 -5.90
N GLU A 580 -9.18 9.74 -5.23
CA GLU A 580 -9.39 9.84 -3.80
C GLU A 580 -10.46 8.84 -3.30
N GLY A 581 -10.08 8.02 -2.31
CA GLY A 581 -10.97 7.05 -1.67
C GLY A 581 -10.90 5.60 -2.19
N MET A 582 -10.08 5.34 -3.21
CA MET A 582 -9.64 3.98 -3.58
C MET A 582 -8.87 3.33 -2.41
N SER A 583 -9.18 2.06 -2.11
CA SER A 583 -8.43 1.17 -1.22
C SER A 583 -7.12 0.67 -1.85
N THR A 584 -6.35 -0.18 -1.15
CA THR A 584 -4.87 -0.27 -1.34
C THR A 584 -4.25 -1.63 -1.00
N GLU A 585 -3.03 -1.95 -1.50
CA GLU A 585 -2.35 -3.25 -1.26
C GLU A 585 -2.17 -3.51 0.24
N GLU A 586 -1.74 -2.47 0.95
CA GLU A 586 -1.46 -2.50 2.37
C GLU A 586 -2.76 -2.47 3.21
N GLU A 587 -3.88 -1.94 2.69
CA GLU A 587 -5.23 -2.09 3.29
C GLU A 587 -5.83 -3.51 3.14
N LEU A 588 -5.54 -4.23 2.04
CA LEU A 588 -6.00 -5.59 1.82
C LEU A 588 -5.03 -6.68 2.32
N GLY A 589 -3.89 -6.30 2.90
CA GLY A 589 -2.96 -7.24 3.52
C GLY A 589 -2.40 -8.29 2.54
N LEU A 590 -2.30 -7.93 1.26
CA LEU A 590 -1.73 -8.80 0.23
C LEU A 590 -0.20 -8.79 0.35
N GLU A 591 0.42 -9.97 0.26
CA GLU A 591 1.88 -10.06 0.19
C GLU A 591 2.35 -9.50 -1.16
N ARG A 592 3.36 -8.61 -1.15
CA ARG A 592 3.97 -8.10 -2.39
C ARG A 592 4.50 -9.27 -3.21
N GLU A 593 4.34 -9.25 -4.53
CA GLU A 593 4.72 -10.38 -5.41
C GLU A 593 6.22 -10.78 -5.35
N LYS A 594 7.10 -9.94 -4.77
CA LYS A 594 8.52 -10.27 -4.49
C LYS A 594 8.74 -11.09 -3.21
N ASP A 595 7.74 -11.21 -2.33
CA ASP A 595 7.78 -11.95 -1.06
C ASP A 595 7.09 -13.35 -1.11
N GLU A 596 6.35 -13.69 -2.18
CA GLU A 596 5.67 -14.99 -2.35
C GLU A 596 6.65 -16.20 -2.27
N VAL A 597 6.66 -16.90 -1.14
CA VAL A 597 7.57 -18.03 -0.88
C VAL A 597 7.16 -19.26 -1.69
N ALA A 598 7.96 -19.59 -2.71
CA ALA A 598 7.73 -20.73 -3.59
C ALA A 598 7.82 -22.09 -2.85
N GLY A 599 6.67 -22.62 -2.40
CA GLY A 599 6.53 -24.03 -1.99
C GLY A 599 6.09 -24.30 -0.55
N GLY A 600 5.11 -23.57 -0.02
CA GLY A 600 4.39 -24.05 1.17
C GLY A 600 3.50 -25.26 0.83
N GLU A 601 3.72 -26.41 1.47
CA GLU A 601 2.75 -27.53 1.41
C GLU A 601 1.69 -27.36 2.51
N VAL A 602 0.43 -27.13 2.12
CA VAL A 602 -0.72 -27.29 3.03
C VAL A 602 -1.30 -28.69 2.83
N VAL A 603 -1.08 -29.57 3.80
CA VAL A 603 -1.63 -30.93 3.81
C VAL A 603 -3.02 -30.92 4.45
N VAL A 604 -4.05 -31.22 3.66
CA VAL A 604 -5.43 -31.41 4.14
C VAL A 604 -5.77 -32.90 4.08
N MET A 605 -6.26 -33.44 5.19
CA MET A 605 -6.83 -34.78 5.26
C MET A 605 -8.35 -34.66 5.17
N GLN A 606 -8.93 -35.19 4.09
CA GLN A 606 -10.38 -35.36 3.98
C GLN A 606 -10.65 -36.76 3.40
N ASP A 607 -11.67 -37.44 3.93
CA ASP A 607 -12.09 -38.81 3.58
C ASP A 607 -10.96 -39.85 3.52
N GLY A 608 -9.88 -39.63 4.29
CA GLY A 608 -8.72 -40.51 4.37
C GLY A 608 -7.67 -40.32 3.26
N MET A 609 -7.88 -39.40 2.32
CA MET A 609 -6.89 -39.06 1.29
C MET A 609 -6.08 -37.81 1.65
N LYS A 610 -4.77 -37.84 1.32
CA LYS A 610 -3.83 -36.74 1.55
C LYS A 610 -3.91 -35.76 0.38
N HIS A 611 -4.64 -34.66 0.53
CA HIS A 611 -4.59 -33.56 -0.42
C HIS A 611 -3.43 -32.62 -0.06
N VAL A 612 -2.67 -32.19 -1.08
CA VAL A 612 -1.56 -31.24 -0.93
C VAL A 612 -1.90 -30.02 -1.78
N HIS A 613 -2.04 -28.87 -1.11
CA HIS A 613 -2.30 -27.58 -1.75
C HIS A 613 -1.07 -26.69 -1.63
N THR A 614 -0.78 -25.95 -2.70
CA THR A 614 0.15 -24.81 -2.68
C THR A 614 -0.66 -23.54 -2.42
N PRO A 615 -0.25 -22.64 -1.51
CA PRO A 615 -0.91 -21.36 -1.34
C PRO A 615 -0.55 -20.43 -2.50
N ASN A 616 -1.50 -20.21 -3.41
CA ASN A 616 -1.53 -19.02 -4.27
C ASN A 616 -2.44 -17.96 -3.61
N SER A 617 -2.11 -16.68 -3.78
CA SER A 617 -2.80 -15.55 -3.14
C SER A 617 -4.17 -15.22 -3.77
N TRP A 618 -5.20 -15.98 -3.37
CA TRP A 618 -6.65 -15.68 -3.48
C TRP A 618 -7.26 -15.41 -4.87
N GLY A 619 -8.31 -16.18 -5.23
CA GLY A 619 -9.26 -15.80 -6.29
C GLY A 619 -9.84 -16.96 -7.09
N ASP A 620 -9.09 -18.03 -7.28
CA ASP A 620 -9.54 -19.20 -8.05
C ASP A 620 -10.63 -20.01 -7.35
N CYS A 621 -11.59 -20.51 -8.13
CA CYS A 621 -12.49 -21.59 -7.69
C CYS A 621 -11.80 -22.96 -7.55
N CYS A 622 -10.50 -23.10 -7.86
CA CYS A 622 -9.77 -24.37 -7.82
C CYS A 622 -8.32 -24.31 -7.30
N GLY A 623 -7.58 -23.20 -7.48
CA GLY A 623 -6.15 -23.11 -7.11
C GLY A 623 -5.24 -24.06 -7.92
N ILE A 624 -5.66 -24.43 -9.14
CA ILE A 624 -4.94 -25.38 -10.00
C ILE A 624 -4.17 -24.59 -11.05
N LYS A 625 -2.84 -24.72 -11.06
CA LYS A 625 -1.98 -24.20 -12.14
C LYS A 625 -2.47 -24.69 -13.50
N VAL A 626 -2.92 -23.76 -14.35
CA VAL A 626 -3.29 -24.05 -15.73
C VAL A 626 -1.99 -24.30 -16.51
N PRO A 627 -1.73 -25.52 -17.02
CA PRO A 627 -0.51 -25.80 -17.76
C PRO A 627 -0.47 -24.97 -19.04
N SER A 628 0.70 -24.44 -19.39
CA SER A 628 0.89 -23.66 -20.61
C SER A 628 0.46 -24.48 -21.82
N SER A 629 -0.50 -23.97 -22.59
CA SER A 629 -0.97 -24.60 -23.84
C SER A 629 0.19 -24.71 -24.82
N VAL A 630 0.95 -23.63 -24.95
CA VAL A 630 2.19 -23.53 -25.73
C VAL A 630 3.24 -24.52 -25.22
N GLY A 631 3.52 -24.55 -23.92
CA GLY A 631 4.48 -25.49 -23.32
C GLY A 631 4.10 -26.96 -23.49
N ALA A 632 2.82 -27.30 -23.33
CA ALA A 632 2.32 -28.64 -23.58
C ALA A 632 2.49 -29.06 -25.04
N THR A 633 2.18 -28.17 -25.99
CA THR A 633 2.39 -28.40 -27.43
C THR A 633 3.87 -28.57 -27.79
N LEU A 634 4.77 -27.77 -27.21
CA LEU A 634 6.20 -27.86 -27.47
C LEU A 634 6.82 -29.13 -26.87
N GLU A 635 6.43 -29.53 -25.66
CA GLU A 635 6.85 -30.83 -25.09
C GLU A 635 6.28 -32.04 -25.85
N THR A 636 5.04 -31.94 -26.36
CA THR A 636 4.49 -32.97 -27.25
C THR A 636 5.29 -33.07 -28.55
N LYS A 637 5.63 -31.94 -29.19
CA LYS A 637 6.47 -31.91 -30.40
C LYS A 637 7.87 -32.48 -30.13
N LYS A 638 8.54 -32.11 -29.03
CA LYS A 638 9.83 -32.69 -28.60
C LYS A 638 9.76 -34.21 -28.38
N ARG A 639 8.71 -34.70 -27.74
CA ARG A 639 8.58 -36.14 -27.37
C ARG A 639 8.16 -37.04 -28.52
N MET A 640 7.39 -36.54 -29.49
CA MET A 640 6.83 -37.37 -30.57
C MET A 640 7.67 -37.39 -31.85
N GLY A 641 8.57 -36.42 -32.06
CA GLY A 641 9.45 -36.41 -33.24
C GLY A 641 8.74 -36.13 -34.58
N GLY A 642 7.54 -35.55 -34.52
CA GLY A 642 6.64 -35.32 -35.66
C GLY A 642 5.35 -36.14 -35.56
N GLU A 643 4.22 -35.48 -35.82
CA GLU A 643 2.89 -36.05 -36.15
C GLU A 643 2.46 -37.37 -35.46
N GLY A 644 2.19 -37.31 -34.14
CA GLY A 644 1.59 -38.41 -33.38
C GLY A 644 0.13 -38.15 -32.97
N LEU A 645 -0.83 -38.39 -33.88
CA LEU A 645 -2.27 -38.28 -33.55
C LEU A 645 -2.69 -39.27 -32.45
N ARG A 646 -3.32 -38.79 -31.38
CA ARG A 646 -3.91 -39.62 -30.32
C ARG A 646 -5.39 -39.28 -30.11
N ARG A 647 -6.24 -40.31 -30.08
CA ARG A 647 -7.66 -40.17 -29.75
C ARG A 647 -7.87 -39.88 -28.26
N VAL A 648 -8.81 -39.00 -27.97
CA VAL A 648 -9.32 -38.71 -26.62
C VAL A 648 -10.25 -39.85 -26.19
N PRO A 649 -10.14 -40.39 -24.95
CA PRO A 649 -11.17 -41.24 -24.39
C PRO A 649 -12.36 -40.37 -23.93
N PHE A 650 -13.57 -40.74 -24.33
CA PHE A 650 -14.79 -40.20 -23.73
C PHE A 650 -15.05 -40.90 -22.40
N ASP A 651 -15.33 -40.11 -21.37
CA ASP A 651 -16.26 -40.37 -20.25
C ASP A 651 -16.72 -39.00 -19.72
#